data_AF-A0A935WKC3-F1
#
_entry.id   AF-A0A935WKC3-F1
#
_cell.length_a   1.000
_cell.length_b   1.000
_cell.length_c   1.000
_cell.angle_alpha   90.00
_cell.angle_beta   90.00
_cell.angle_gamma   90.00
#
_symmetry.space_group_name_H-M   'P 1'
#
loop_
_entity.id
_entity.type
_entity.pdbx_description
1 polymer ?
#
loop_
_entity_poly.entity_id
_entity_poly.type
_entity_poly.pdbx_seq_one_letter_code
_entity_poly.pdbx_strand_id
1 'polypeptide(L)'
;MTDQIPSDFPDGVPASADAGTPSALERVVTTSGSEDLLLAAWAEPLEALEFAQVLDAVAALAAGPLGAASLRARCPSFVAAEIRQELARVSELAALARRNRGVVAESVPEVKNALGRLRIPGSVLDAQELLAIRRTLTASRLVLEELKRVEPEAPGVVPLRVELPPKPFERKLEQSLDDDGAVRDSASPALASARSEIRTARDRLVQRLEAILRAVGGDGGVTLRDGRYVIPVPRDLRGRPDGIIHGESASGATLYLEPASVIPLGNAMREAEAAAQREELKVLRDLTDLLRPAQPLLKDLHAMCVAVDDLAARARYAALVDGYAPEVAPAPGGLVVNNGRHPLLIGGTVPVVPFDLTLEDGERTVLLSGPNTGGKSVLLKAVGLHVAMAQSGIIPPVGPGSRLPIVERIFADIGDRQSIAASLSTFSAHLALLRVILDEADERSLVLLDEIGSGTDPAEGSALAGAALLALTRRQVLTLATTHLGALKRLATSAKGVVNASLQFDAATLQPTYRLQKGVPGRSYGLAIARRLGVRPDVLAEAEAQVPEAERTLDALLAQVEQREREQQLREEALREQLTYVEQRTAELEAQGARQKERDKVLTERERGAERSAREQARQFLLQAREEVERAIARVKEADEAAAREARRMVEEAAGVAKAAVKRLDEKAAADGHAPVSFEPGQRVRMASGTPGDVLEVRGDGKVVVRVGSLKLVVEPGSLSPMPGGQGPARKKEPMVDVSTLEHNYELDLRGLSGDEAEHAVVAAIDAAVLAEQPYLRVIHGKGTGAVRERVQRVAKGDRRVQAHAFAPANQGGTGVTILEFGS
;
A
#
# COMPACT_ATOMS: atom_id res chain seq x y z
N MET A 1 -77.24 0.13 -26.93
CA MET A 1 -76.27 -0.98 -27.00
C MET A 1 -74.93 -0.35 -26.66
N THR A 2 -74.67 0.03 -25.40
CA THR A 2 -74.75 -0.76 -24.13
C THR A 2 -73.89 -2.03 -24.22
N ASP A 3 -72.95 -2.32 -23.32
CA ASP A 3 -72.91 -2.01 -21.87
C ASP A 3 -71.58 -1.38 -21.35
N GLN A 4 -71.63 -0.35 -20.49
CA GLN A 4 -71.45 -0.31 -19.00
C GLN A 4 -69.98 -0.53 -18.53
N ILE A 5 -69.22 0.41 -17.92
CA ILE A 5 -69.42 1.35 -16.75
C ILE A 5 -69.46 0.58 -15.40
N PRO A 6 -68.80 1.00 -14.28
CA PRO A 6 -68.24 2.34 -13.97
C PRO A 6 -66.77 2.43 -13.50
N SER A 7 -66.28 3.68 -13.54
CA SER A 7 -65.24 4.22 -12.67
C SER A 7 -65.81 4.60 -11.30
N ASP A 8 -65.18 4.18 -10.20
CA ASP A 8 -65.30 4.82 -8.88
C ASP A 8 -64.07 4.48 -8.02
N PHE A 9 -63.28 5.49 -7.67
CA PHE A 9 -62.28 5.44 -6.60
C PHE A 9 -62.35 6.77 -5.82
N PRO A 10 -62.67 6.76 -4.52
CA PRO A 10 -62.73 7.97 -3.72
C PRO A 10 -61.33 8.42 -3.26
N ASP A 11 -61.16 9.74 -3.14
CA ASP A 11 -59.98 10.37 -2.55
C ASP A 11 -59.77 10.01 -1.07
N GLY A 12 -58.50 9.95 -0.65
CA GLY A 12 -58.09 10.36 0.69
C GLY A 12 -57.74 9.28 1.72
N VAL A 13 -56.52 8.75 1.66
CA VAL A 13 -55.76 8.25 2.82
C VAL A 13 -54.32 8.76 2.71
N PRO A 14 -53.71 9.33 3.77
CA PRO A 14 -52.49 10.11 3.64
C PRO A 14 -51.22 9.29 3.41
N ALA A 15 -50.24 9.91 2.76
CA ALA A 15 -48.90 9.36 2.60
C ALA A 15 -48.19 9.20 3.96
N SER A 16 -48.12 7.97 4.47
CA SER A 16 -47.18 7.62 5.54
C SER A 16 -45.79 7.38 4.92
N ALA A 17 -44.92 8.37 5.03
CA ALA A 17 -43.51 8.19 4.75
C ALA A 17 -42.89 7.26 5.81
N ASP A 18 -42.37 6.10 5.38
CA ASP A 18 -41.27 5.39 6.04
C ASP A 18 -40.65 4.34 5.10
N ALA A 19 -40.28 4.81 3.89
CA ALA A 19 -39.30 4.10 3.07
C ALA A 19 -37.91 4.42 3.64
N GLY A 20 -37.53 3.69 4.69
CA GLY A 20 -36.25 3.90 5.38
C GLY A 20 -35.07 3.82 4.41
N THR A 21 -34.27 4.88 4.36
CA THR A 21 -33.05 4.94 3.56
C THR A 21 -32.13 3.76 3.95
N PRO A 22 -31.73 2.87 3.02
CA PRO A 22 -30.94 1.71 3.36
C PRO A 22 -29.61 2.15 3.98
N SER A 23 -29.26 1.51 5.10
CA SER A 23 -28.06 1.81 5.86
C SER A 23 -26.80 1.57 5.01
N ALA A 24 -25.66 2.11 5.43
CA ALA A 24 -24.39 1.89 4.74
C ALA A 24 -23.98 0.40 4.70
N LEU A 25 -24.58 -0.46 5.54
CA LEU A 25 -24.32 -1.90 5.60
C LEU A 25 -25.21 -2.71 4.64
N GLU A 26 -26.45 -2.32 4.39
CA GLU A 26 -27.31 -3.07 3.45
C GLU A 26 -26.82 -2.95 1.99
N ARG A 27 -26.18 -1.83 1.63
CA ARG A 27 -25.53 -1.64 0.32
C ARG A 27 -24.25 -2.49 0.14
N VAL A 28 -23.73 -3.08 1.20
CA VAL A 28 -22.56 -3.98 1.15
C VAL A 28 -23.00 -5.43 0.91
N VAL A 29 -24.29 -5.76 1.08
CA VAL A 29 -24.78 -7.15 1.10
C VAL A 29 -25.95 -7.43 0.14
N THR A 30 -26.75 -6.43 -0.27
CA THR A 30 -27.89 -6.63 -1.19
C THR A 30 -28.20 -5.40 -2.07
N THR A 31 -28.10 -5.54 -3.40
CA THR A 31 -28.55 -4.54 -4.39
C THR A 31 -29.49 -5.14 -5.45
N SER A 32 -30.45 -5.93 -4.96
CA SER A 32 -31.39 -6.70 -5.80
C SER A 32 -32.30 -5.82 -6.64
N GLY A 33 -32.16 -5.89 -7.97
CA GLY A 33 -33.05 -5.25 -8.94
C GLY A 33 -32.41 -5.00 -10.30
N SER A 34 -31.21 -4.41 -10.31
CA SER A 34 -30.37 -4.26 -11.51
C SER A 34 -29.36 -5.40 -11.68
N GLU A 35 -29.01 -6.10 -10.60
CA GLU A 35 -28.00 -7.16 -10.57
C GLU A 35 -28.27 -8.34 -11.50
N ASP A 36 -29.52 -8.81 -11.67
CA ASP A 36 -29.80 -10.03 -12.46
C ASP A 36 -29.45 -9.88 -13.96
N LEU A 37 -29.63 -8.68 -14.52
CA LEU A 37 -29.23 -8.37 -15.91
C LEU A 37 -27.72 -8.13 -16.04
N LEU A 38 -27.07 -7.63 -14.98
CA LEU A 38 -25.63 -7.40 -14.94
C LEU A 38 -24.86 -8.72 -14.75
N LEU A 39 -25.32 -9.59 -13.85
CA LEU A 39 -24.78 -10.93 -13.65
C LEU A 39 -24.75 -11.72 -14.97
N ALA A 40 -25.81 -11.65 -15.77
CA ALA A 40 -25.86 -12.27 -17.09
C ALA A 40 -24.80 -11.69 -18.06
N ALA A 41 -24.61 -10.36 -18.08
CA ALA A 41 -23.65 -9.69 -18.96
C ALA A 41 -22.17 -9.95 -18.58
N TRP A 42 -21.90 -10.38 -17.35
CA TRP A 42 -20.55 -10.62 -16.84
C TRP A 42 -20.22 -12.11 -16.64
N ALA A 43 -21.20 -13.02 -16.63
CA ALA A 43 -21.01 -14.45 -16.34
C ALA A 43 -20.00 -15.16 -17.26
N GLU A 44 -20.27 -15.29 -18.57
CA GLU A 44 -19.36 -15.97 -19.50
C GLU A 44 -17.95 -15.33 -19.55
N PRO A 45 -17.81 -13.98 -19.59
CA PRO A 45 -16.49 -13.34 -19.55
C PRO A 45 -15.70 -13.61 -18.26
N LEU A 46 -16.36 -13.57 -17.09
CA LEU A 46 -15.70 -13.83 -15.80
C LEU A 46 -15.33 -15.32 -15.63
N GLU A 47 -16.10 -16.23 -16.22
CA GLU A 47 -15.74 -17.66 -16.31
C GLU A 47 -14.51 -17.86 -17.21
N ALA A 48 -14.48 -17.27 -18.41
CA ALA A 48 -13.33 -17.33 -19.32
C ALA A 48 -12.05 -16.72 -18.72
N LEU A 49 -12.20 -15.70 -17.87
CA LEU A 49 -11.12 -15.09 -17.09
C LEU A 49 -10.72 -15.89 -15.84
N GLU A 50 -11.47 -16.93 -15.45
CA GLU A 50 -11.28 -17.71 -14.21
C GLU A 50 -11.42 -16.88 -12.92
N PHE A 51 -12.25 -15.83 -12.93
CA PHE A 51 -12.40 -14.89 -11.81
C PHE A 51 -12.86 -15.55 -10.51
N ALA A 52 -13.69 -16.60 -10.59
CA ALA A 52 -14.11 -17.38 -9.42
C ALA A 52 -12.90 -17.97 -8.64
N GLN A 53 -11.84 -18.40 -9.32
CA GLN A 53 -10.62 -18.89 -8.66
C GLN A 53 -9.89 -17.77 -7.90
N VAL A 54 -9.98 -16.51 -8.37
CA VAL A 54 -9.43 -15.35 -7.66
C VAL A 54 -10.26 -15.07 -6.41
N LEU A 55 -11.59 -15.14 -6.50
CA LEU A 55 -12.47 -15.00 -5.34
C LEU A 55 -12.21 -16.10 -4.31
N ASP A 56 -11.99 -17.35 -4.73
CA ASP A 56 -11.58 -18.45 -3.85
C ASP A 56 -10.23 -18.20 -3.16
N ALA A 57 -9.22 -17.70 -3.89
CA ALA A 57 -7.92 -17.36 -3.33
C ALA A 57 -7.99 -16.23 -2.28
N VAL A 58 -8.88 -15.25 -2.47
CA VAL A 58 -9.15 -14.21 -1.46
C VAL A 58 -9.98 -14.78 -0.30
N ALA A 59 -10.99 -15.60 -0.58
CA ALA A 59 -11.87 -16.22 0.41
C ALA A 59 -11.13 -17.20 1.34
N ALA A 60 -10.06 -17.84 0.88
CA ALA A 60 -9.17 -18.66 1.70
C ALA A 60 -8.44 -17.87 2.80
N LEU A 61 -8.43 -16.53 2.72
CA LEU A 61 -7.84 -15.64 3.74
C LEU A 61 -8.89 -15.09 4.72
N ALA A 62 -10.16 -15.50 4.65
CA ALA A 62 -11.20 -15.14 5.62
C ALA A 62 -11.04 -15.93 6.94
N ALA A 63 -11.52 -15.35 8.06
CA ALA A 63 -11.51 -15.98 9.37
C ALA A 63 -12.67 -16.99 9.54
N GLY A 64 -13.81 -16.75 8.88
CA GLY A 64 -15.00 -17.59 8.99
C GLY A 64 -15.66 -17.95 7.65
N PRO A 65 -16.54 -18.98 7.62
CA PRO A 65 -17.20 -19.42 6.40
C PRO A 65 -18.15 -18.36 5.81
N LEU A 66 -18.73 -17.48 6.64
CA LEU A 66 -19.62 -16.41 6.18
C LEU A 66 -18.85 -15.25 5.51
N GLY A 67 -17.67 -14.88 6.03
CA GLY A 67 -16.77 -13.94 5.34
C GLY A 67 -16.26 -14.52 4.02
N ALA A 68 -15.89 -15.80 4.02
CA ALA A 68 -15.52 -16.53 2.81
C ALA A 68 -16.67 -16.63 1.78
N ALA A 69 -17.92 -16.71 2.22
CA ALA A 69 -19.10 -16.69 1.35
C ALA A 69 -19.38 -15.29 0.78
N SER A 70 -19.25 -14.22 1.58
CA SER A 70 -19.32 -12.82 1.13
C SER A 70 -18.35 -12.56 -0.02
N LEU A 71 -17.10 -12.99 0.13
CA LEU A 71 -16.05 -12.80 -0.87
C LEU A 71 -16.35 -13.52 -2.19
N ARG A 72 -16.90 -14.74 -2.13
CA ARG A 72 -17.33 -15.49 -3.33
C ARG A 72 -18.56 -14.89 -4.04
N ALA A 73 -19.38 -14.14 -3.32
CA ALA A 73 -20.54 -13.46 -3.88
C ALA A 73 -20.20 -12.11 -4.53
N ARG A 74 -18.95 -11.62 -4.41
CA ARG A 74 -18.55 -10.32 -4.97
C ARG A 74 -18.60 -10.31 -6.49
N CYS A 75 -19.29 -9.30 -7.03
CA CYS A 75 -19.35 -9.01 -8.45
C CYS A 75 -18.78 -7.60 -8.75
N PRO A 76 -18.31 -7.35 -9.99
CA PRO A 76 -17.86 -6.02 -10.40
C PRO A 76 -18.98 -4.96 -10.36
N SER A 77 -18.77 -3.86 -9.63
CA SER A 77 -19.59 -2.63 -9.74
C SER A 77 -19.01 -1.71 -10.83
N PHE A 78 -19.85 -0.87 -11.44
CA PHE A 78 -19.42 0.22 -12.33
C PHE A 78 -19.58 1.61 -11.67
N VAL A 79 -20.01 1.68 -10.41
CA VAL A 79 -20.23 2.94 -9.70
C VAL A 79 -18.91 3.48 -9.15
N ALA A 80 -18.34 4.46 -9.85
CA ALA A 80 -17.00 4.99 -9.57
C ALA A 80 -16.76 5.50 -8.15
N ALA A 81 -17.80 5.91 -7.42
CA ALA A 81 -17.68 6.34 -6.02
C ALA A 81 -17.52 5.14 -5.07
N GLU A 82 -18.33 4.09 -5.26
CA GLU A 82 -18.31 2.87 -4.44
C GLU A 82 -16.98 2.13 -4.59
N ILE A 83 -16.50 1.96 -5.83
CA ILE A 83 -15.22 1.31 -6.15
C ILE A 83 -14.07 2.03 -5.45
N ARG A 84 -14.01 3.37 -5.55
CA ARG A 84 -12.99 4.19 -4.88
C ARG A 84 -13.06 4.05 -3.35
N GLN A 85 -14.26 4.04 -2.77
CA GLN A 85 -14.45 3.91 -1.34
C GLN A 85 -14.11 2.50 -0.81
N GLU A 86 -14.40 1.44 -1.56
CA GLU A 86 -13.96 0.08 -1.25
C GLU A 86 -12.43 -0.06 -1.35
N LEU A 87 -11.82 0.35 -2.46
CA LEU A 87 -10.37 0.25 -2.65
C LEU A 87 -9.59 1.09 -1.62
N ALA A 88 -10.08 2.27 -1.24
CA ALA A 88 -9.49 3.07 -0.17
C ALA A 88 -9.50 2.33 1.18
N ARG A 89 -10.66 1.78 1.59
CA ARG A 89 -10.79 0.99 2.83
C ARG A 89 -9.88 -0.24 2.86
N VAL A 90 -9.78 -0.96 1.73
CA VAL A 90 -8.83 -2.09 1.62
C VAL A 90 -7.39 -1.60 1.70
N SER A 91 -7.05 -0.47 1.09
CA SER A 91 -5.69 0.08 1.09
C SER A 91 -5.22 0.50 2.48
N GLU A 92 -6.09 1.16 3.26
CA GLU A 92 -5.84 1.52 4.66
C GLU A 92 -5.50 0.28 5.51
N LEU A 93 -6.34 -0.76 5.44
CA LEU A 93 -6.09 -2.01 6.18
C LEU A 93 -4.91 -2.82 5.61
N ALA A 94 -4.64 -2.77 4.30
CA ALA A 94 -3.51 -3.45 3.69
C ALA A 94 -2.18 -2.82 4.12
N ALA A 95 -2.13 -1.50 4.34
CA ALA A 95 -0.97 -0.82 4.90
C ALA A 95 -0.67 -1.27 6.34
N LEU A 96 -1.71 -1.53 7.15
CA LEU A 96 -1.58 -2.13 8.47
C LEU A 96 -1.17 -3.61 8.41
N ALA A 97 -1.74 -4.39 7.48
CA ALA A 97 -1.43 -5.80 7.28
C ALA A 97 0.05 -6.01 6.90
N ARG A 98 0.60 -5.21 5.97
CA ARG A 98 2.04 -5.19 5.61
C ARG A 98 2.97 -4.94 6.80
N ARG A 99 2.48 -4.29 7.87
CA ARG A 99 3.23 -3.98 9.11
C ARG A 99 2.95 -5.00 10.23
N ASN A 100 2.31 -6.13 9.93
CA ASN A 100 1.82 -7.13 10.90
C ASN A 100 0.89 -6.54 11.99
N ARG A 101 0.13 -5.48 11.65
CA ARG A 101 -0.81 -4.76 12.55
C ARG A 101 -2.26 -4.75 12.01
N GLY A 102 -2.55 -5.59 11.02
CA GLY A 102 -3.87 -5.73 10.40
C GLY A 102 -5.00 -6.07 11.40
N VAL A 103 -6.24 -5.98 10.94
CA VAL A 103 -7.43 -6.32 11.75
C VAL A 103 -7.52 -7.82 11.96
N VAL A 104 -7.69 -8.25 13.21
CA VAL A 104 -8.13 -9.61 13.55
C VAL A 104 -9.64 -9.66 13.35
N ALA A 105 -10.09 -10.52 12.43
CA ALA A 105 -11.50 -10.74 12.18
C ALA A 105 -11.98 -11.99 12.93
N GLU A 106 -13.22 -11.97 13.41
CA GLU A 106 -13.83 -13.05 14.18
C GLU A 106 -14.85 -13.82 13.36
N SER A 107 -14.78 -15.16 13.41
CA SER A 107 -15.75 -16.02 12.74
C SER A 107 -17.09 -16.03 13.49
N VAL A 108 -18.15 -15.55 12.85
CA VAL A 108 -19.52 -15.60 13.37
C VAL A 108 -20.30 -16.82 12.86
N PRO A 109 -21.21 -17.41 13.69
CA PRO A 109 -22.09 -18.47 13.24
C PRO A 109 -23.21 -17.96 12.32
N GLU A 110 -23.89 -18.87 11.64
CA GLU A 110 -25.12 -18.56 10.92
C GLU A 110 -26.28 -18.36 11.91
N VAL A 111 -26.99 -17.23 11.77
CA VAL A 111 -28.10 -16.80 12.64
C VAL A 111 -29.33 -16.32 11.86
N LYS A 112 -29.30 -16.33 10.52
CA LYS A 112 -30.41 -15.87 9.65
C LYS A 112 -31.76 -16.49 10.01
N ASN A 113 -31.78 -17.79 10.33
CA ASN A 113 -33.00 -18.48 10.77
C ASN A 113 -33.49 -18.00 12.15
N ALA A 114 -32.58 -17.87 13.12
CA ALA A 114 -32.91 -17.36 14.47
C ALA A 114 -33.42 -15.90 14.41
N LEU A 115 -32.71 -15.03 13.66
CA LEU A 115 -33.13 -13.65 13.41
C LEU A 115 -34.46 -13.55 12.66
N GLY A 116 -34.75 -14.50 11.76
CA GLY A 116 -36.04 -14.62 11.09
C GLY A 116 -37.16 -15.00 12.07
N ARG A 117 -36.92 -16.01 12.93
CA ARG A 117 -37.86 -16.45 13.96
C ARG A 117 -38.17 -15.35 14.97
N LEU A 118 -37.18 -14.54 15.39
CA LEU A 118 -37.41 -13.39 16.29
C LEU A 118 -38.47 -12.41 15.74
N ARG A 119 -38.67 -12.31 14.43
CA ARG A 119 -39.73 -11.45 13.84
C ARG A 119 -41.15 -12.01 14.02
N ILE A 120 -41.30 -13.30 14.34
CA ILE A 120 -42.60 -13.99 14.46
C ILE A 120 -43.06 -13.94 15.93
N PRO A 121 -44.15 -13.23 16.27
CA PRO A 121 -44.64 -13.17 17.65
C PRO A 121 -44.95 -14.56 18.24
N GLY A 122 -44.57 -14.79 19.50
CA GLY A 122 -44.79 -16.07 20.17
C GLY A 122 -43.84 -17.20 19.76
N SER A 123 -42.93 -16.98 18.79
CA SER A 123 -41.83 -17.90 18.53
C SER A 123 -40.93 -18.04 19.76
N VAL A 124 -40.40 -19.23 19.99
CA VAL A 124 -39.35 -19.50 20.99
C VAL A 124 -38.13 -20.03 20.24
N LEU A 125 -36.96 -19.42 20.46
CA LEU A 125 -35.69 -19.95 19.95
C LEU A 125 -35.25 -21.14 20.79
N ASP A 126 -34.56 -22.10 20.17
CA ASP A 126 -33.90 -23.16 20.92
C ASP A 126 -32.56 -22.68 21.51
N ALA A 127 -31.96 -23.52 22.35
CA ALA A 127 -30.75 -23.15 23.09
C ALA A 127 -29.51 -23.02 22.19
N GLN A 128 -29.47 -23.68 21.02
CA GLN A 128 -28.37 -23.57 20.04
C GLN A 128 -28.50 -22.27 19.24
N GLU A 129 -29.71 -21.88 18.84
CA GLU A 129 -29.99 -20.58 18.22
C GLU A 129 -29.60 -19.42 19.15
N LEU A 130 -29.96 -19.51 20.44
CA LEU A 130 -29.57 -18.50 21.44
C LEU A 130 -28.05 -18.49 21.70
N LEU A 131 -27.39 -19.65 21.71
CA LEU A 131 -25.93 -19.73 21.79
C LEU A 131 -25.24 -19.09 20.57
N ALA A 132 -25.78 -19.28 19.36
CA ALA A 132 -25.27 -18.64 18.15
C ALA A 132 -25.38 -17.10 18.22
N ILE A 133 -26.50 -16.58 18.74
CA ILE A 133 -26.65 -15.14 19.03
C ILE A 133 -25.64 -14.68 20.09
N ARG A 134 -25.43 -15.44 21.17
CA ARG A 134 -24.41 -15.12 22.20
C ARG A 134 -23.01 -15.04 21.60
N ARG A 135 -22.62 -16.03 20.78
CA ARG A 135 -21.32 -16.08 20.08
C ARG A 135 -21.16 -14.89 19.11
N THR A 136 -22.22 -14.52 18.41
CA THR A 136 -22.23 -13.33 17.53
C THR A 136 -21.95 -12.05 18.34
N LEU A 137 -22.62 -11.86 19.48
CA LEU A 137 -22.38 -10.70 20.36
C LEU A 137 -20.94 -10.63 20.89
N THR A 138 -20.36 -11.77 21.29
CA THR A 138 -18.96 -11.86 21.71
C THR A 138 -18.01 -11.45 20.57
N ALA A 139 -18.20 -12.02 19.36
CA ALA A 139 -17.42 -11.68 18.19
C ALA A 139 -17.55 -10.20 17.79
N SER A 140 -18.77 -9.64 17.82
CA SER A 140 -19.02 -8.22 17.53
C SER A 140 -18.28 -7.29 18.49
N ARG A 141 -18.14 -7.65 19.77
CA ARG A 141 -17.34 -6.86 20.72
C ARG A 141 -15.87 -6.83 20.34
N LEU A 142 -15.27 -7.99 20.07
CA LEU A 142 -13.87 -8.12 19.68
C LEU A 142 -13.59 -7.35 18.38
N VAL A 143 -14.46 -7.51 17.38
CA VAL A 143 -14.43 -6.73 16.14
C VAL A 143 -14.50 -5.23 16.41
N LEU A 144 -15.38 -4.74 17.29
CA LEU A 144 -15.47 -3.31 17.61
C LEU A 144 -14.25 -2.77 18.38
N GLU A 145 -13.59 -3.60 19.19
CA GLU A 145 -12.33 -3.24 19.85
C GLU A 145 -11.19 -3.14 18.83
N GLU A 146 -11.13 -4.07 17.88
CA GLU A 146 -10.20 -4.03 16.75
C GLU A 146 -10.45 -2.83 15.81
N LEU A 147 -11.71 -2.54 15.47
CA LEU A 147 -12.08 -1.35 14.68
C LEU A 147 -11.71 -0.05 15.40
N LYS A 148 -11.71 -0.01 16.74
CA LYS A 148 -11.23 1.14 17.53
C LYS A 148 -9.71 1.23 17.55
N ARG A 149 -9.02 0.09 17.60
CA ARG A 149 -7.55 0.03 17.55
C ARG A 149 -6.98 0.57 16.23
N VAL A 150 -7.65 0.31 15.10
CA VAL A 150 -7.14 0.71 13.76
C VAL A 150 -7.62 2.07 13.26
N GLU A 151 -8.70 2.62 13.82
CA GLU A 151 -9.30 3.91 13.40
C GLU A 151 -8.32 5.07 13.14
N PRO A 152 -7.27 5.32 13.96
CA PRO A 152 -6.36 6.43 13.73
C PRO A 152 -5.51 6.29 12.45
N GLU A 153 -5.34 5.07 11.94
CA GLU A 153 -4.59 4.75 10.71
C GLU A 153 -5.51 4.29 9.55
N ALA A 154 -6.77 3.95 9.84
CA ALA A 154 -7.76 3.44 8.91
C ALA A 154 -9.17 4.01 9.18
N PRO A 155 -9.41 5.32 8.96
CA PRO A 155 -10.69 5.97 9.26
C PRO A 155 -11.86 5.43 8.41
N GLY A 156 -11.58 4.82 7.26
CA GLY A 156 -12.59 4.23 6.39
C GLY A 156 -13.37 3.07 7.01
N VAL A 157 -12.91 2.49 8.14
CA VAL A 157 -13.67 1.46 8.86
C VAL A 157 -14.79 2.01 9.76
N VAL A 158 -14.79 3.32 10.06
CA VAL A 158 -15.76 3.94 10.99
C VAL A 158 -17.22 3.71 10.56
N PRO A 159 -17.61 3.82 9.27
CA PRO A 159 -18.98 3.57 8.83
C PRO A 159 -19.47 2.12 8.96
N LEU A 160 -18.58 1.16 9.24
CA LEU A 160 -18.97 -0.24 9.47
C LEU A 160 -19.42 -0.51 10.91
N ARG A 161 -19.19 0.43 11.83
CA ARG A 161 -19.44 0.24 13.26
C ARG A 161 -20.94 0.22 13.57
N VAL A 162 -21.35 -0.79 14.33
CA VAL A 162 -22.68 -0.92 14.92
C VAL A 162 -22.54 -0.89 16.44
N GLU A 163 -23.44 -0.21 17.15
CA GLU A 163 -23.38 -0.15 18.61
C GLU A 163 -23.78 -1.49 19.25
N LEU A 164 -23.13 -1.87 20.36
CA LEU A 164 -23.50 -3.07 21.10
C LEU A 164 -24.78 -2.84 21.93
N PRO A 165 -25.61 -3.89 22.13
CA PRO A 165 -26.70 -3.82 23.09
C PRO A 165 -26.17 -3.60 24.52
N PRO A 166 -27.02 -3.13 25.45
CA PRO A 166 -26.63 -2.95 26.85
C PRO A 166 -26.09 -4.24 27.47
N LYS A 167 -24.97 -4.15 28.22
CA LYS A 167 -24.30 -5.30 28.89
C LYS A 167 -25.22 -6.28 29.65
N PRO A 168 -26.37 -5.88 30.25
CA PRO A 168 -27.31 -6.83 30.84
C PRO A 168 -27.85 -7.91 29.88
N PHE A 169 -27.96 -7.63 28.57
CA PHE A 169 -28.45 -8.60 27.58
C PHE A 169 -27.52 -9.83 27.49
N GLU A 170 -26.23 -9.59 27.22
CA GLU A 170 -25.23 -10.66 27.14
C GLU A 170 -25.08 -11.40 28.47
N ARG A 171 -25.01 -10.67 29.60
CA ARG A 171 -24.92 -11.28 30.93
C ARG A 171 -26.09 -12.22 31.21
N LYS A 172 -27.31 -11.90 30.76
CA LYS A 172 -28.47 -12.78 30.95
C LYS A 172 -28.38 -14.03 30.08
N LEU A 173 -27.80 -13.97 28.88
CA LEU A 173 -27.47 -15.15 28.06
C LEU A 173 -26.36 -16.00 28.69
N GLU A 174 -25.26 -15.40 29.14
CA GLU A 174 -24.13 -16.07 29.82
C GLU A 174 -24.57 -16.79 31.11
N GLN A 175 -25.44 -16.17 31.91
CA GLN A 175 -25.98 -16.77 33.14
C GLN A 175 -26.98 -17.90 32.89
N SER A 176 -27.60 -17.93 31.70
CA SER A 176 -28.68 -18.87 31.39
C SER A 176 -28.23 -20.04 30.52
N LEU A 177 -27.18 -19.88 29.72
CA LEU A 177 -26.66 -20.89 28.79
C LEU A 177 -25.19 -21.20 29.09
N ASP A 178 -24.79 -22.46 29.00
CA ASP A 178 -23.39 -22.86 29.00
C ASP A 178 -22.74 -22.72 27.61
N ASP A 179 -21.54 -23.26 27.45
CA ASP A 179 -20.71 -23.05 26.25
C ASP A 179 -21.02 -24.04 25.13
N ASP A 180 -21.65 -25.16 25.49
CA ASP A 180 -22.22 -26.19 24.62
C ASP A 180 -23.68 -25.89 24.25
N GLY A 181 -24.35 -24.98 24.98
CA GLY A 181 -25.70 -24.53 24.69
C GLY A 181 -26.79 -25.29 25.44
N ALA A 182 -26.49 -25.88 26.60
CA ALA A 182 -27.52 -26.34 27.53
C ALA A 182 -27.92 -25.22 28.49
N VAL A 183 -29.17 -25.25 28.96
CA VAL A 183 -29.67 -24.27 29.93
C VAL A 183 -29.07 -24.58 31.31
N ARG A 184 -28.39 -23.60 31.93
CA ARG A 184 -27.75 -23.74 33.25
C ARG A 184 -28.78 -23.79 34.38
N ASP A 185 -28.49 -24.50 35.47
CA ASP A 185 -29.30 -24.44 36.71
C ASP A 185 -29.46 -22.99 37.23
N SER A 186 -28.49 -22.10 36.94
CA SER A 186 -28.53 -20.66 37.28
C SER A 186 -29.53 -19.82 36.48
N ALA A 187 -30.15 -20.36 35.42
CA ALA A 187 -31.04 -19.59 34.55
C ALA A 187 -32.35 -19.15 35.25
N SER A 188 -32.88 -20.00 36.13
CA SER A 188 -34.06 -19.76 36.97
C SER A 188 -33.96 -20.55 38.29
N PRO A 189 -34.28 -19.96 39.46
CA PRO A 189 -34.35 -20.70 40.72
C PRO A 189 -35.32 -21.88 40.70
N ALA A 190 -36.40 -21.80 39.91
CA ALA A 190 -37.35 -22.90 39.76
C ALA A 190 -36.75 -24.07 38.96
N LEU A 191 -35.88 -23.80 37.99
CA LEU A 191 -35.16 -24.84 37.24
C LEU A 191 -34.13 -25.54 38.12
N ALA A 192 -33.40 -24.78 38.96
CA ALA A 192 -32.50 -25.33 39.97
C ALA A 192 -33.24 -26.22 40.98
N SER A 193 -34.41 -25.79 41.47
CA SER A 193 -35.25 -26.61 42.37
C SER A 193 -35.69 -27.90 41.68
N ALA A 194 -36.32 -27.81 40.51
CA ALA A 194 -36.81 -28.98 39.78
C ALA A 194 -35.69 -29.97 39.45
N ARG A 195 -34.51 -29.50 39.00
CA ARG A 195 -33.35 -30.38 38.76
C ARG A 195 -32.77 -30.97 40.05
N SER A 196 -32.84 -30.27 41.18
CA SER A 196 -32.49 -30.82 42.50
C SER A 196 -33.50 -31.88 42.98
N GLU A 197 -34.79 -31.67 42.70
CA GLU A 197 -35.86 -32.62 42.98
C GLU A 197 -35.73 -33.89 42.12
N ILE A 198 -35.37 -33.79 40.84
CA ILE A 198 -35.04 -34.94 39.98
C ILE A 198 -33.90 -35.76 40.59
N ARG A 199 -32.79 -35.11 40.98
CA ARG A 199 -31.64 -35.76 41.62
C ARG A 199 -32.08 -36.48 42.91
N THR A 200 -32.80 -35.77 43.79
CA THR A 200 -33.29 -36.31 45.08
C THR A 200 -34.29 -37.46 44.89
N ALA A 201 -35.20 -37.37 43.93
CA ALA A 201 -36.19 -38.42 43.63
C ALA A 201 -35.53 -39.65 43.02
N ARG A 202 -34.56 -39.46 42.11
CA ARG A 202 -33.74 -40.53 41.53
C ARG A 202 -32.95 -41.28 42.62
N ASP A 203 -32.27 -40.56 43.51
CA ASP A 203 -31.46 -41.21 44.57
C ASP A 203 -32.34 -42.04 45.51
N ARG A 204 -33.50 -41.51 45.92
CA ARG A 204 -34.50 -42.25 46.72
C ARG A 204 -35.05 -43.48 45.98
N LEU A 205 -35.31 -43.35 44.68
CA LEU A 205 -35.79 -44.44 43.82
C LEU A 205 -34.75 -45.56 43.70
N VAL A 206 -33.50 -45.21 43.38
CA VAL A 206 -32.39 -46.17 43.24
C VAL A 206 -32.10 -46.87 44.57
N GLN A 207 -31.94 -46.12 45.67
CA GLN A 207 -31.73 -46.71 47.01
C GLN A 207 -32.84 -47.69 47.40
N ARG A 208 -34.11 -47.36 47.08
CA ARG A 208 -35.24 -48.25 47.35
C ARG A 208 -35.24 -49.49 46.47
N LEU A 209 -34.91 -49.35 45.18
CA LEU A 209 -34.76 -50.48 44.26
C LEU A 209 -33.63 -51.42 44.68
N GLU A 210 -32.46 -50.89 45.07
CA GLU A 210 -31.34 -51.68 45.61
C GLU A 210 -31.67 -52.40 46.91
N ALA A 211 -32.47 -51.77 47.79
CA ALA A 211 -32.94 -52.41 49.03
C ALA A 211 -33.88 -53.59 48.72
N ILE A 212 -34.76 -53.44 47.72
CA ILE A 212 -35.67 -54.52 47.27
C ILE A 212 -34.88 -55.63 46.57
N LEU A 213 -33.93 -55.30 45.67
CA LEU A 213 -33.10 -56.28 44.96
C LEU A 213 -32.30 -57.15 45.95
N ARG A 214 -31.68 -56.52 46.96
CA ARG A 214 -30.99 -57.24 48.06
C ARG A 214 -31.93 -58.14 48.86
N ALA A 215 -33.16 -57.72 49.13
CA ALA A 215 -34.15 -58.52 49.86
C ALA A 215 -34.70 -59.71 49.05
N VAL A 216 -34.63 -59.64 47.72
CA VAL A 216 -35.11 -60.69 46.80
C VAL A 216 -33.98 -61.68 46.43
N GLY A 217 -32.72 -61.36 46.73
CA GLY A 217 -31.57 -62.21 46.45
C GLY A 217 -31.24 -62.31 44.96
N GLY A 218 -31.57 -61.28 44.16
CA GLY A 218 -31.31 -61.26 42.73
C GLY A 218 -29.90 -60.76 42.40
N ASP A 219 -29.19 -61.49 41.54
CA ASP A 219 -27.91 -61.07 40.98
C ASP A 219 -28.12 -59.99 39.91
N GLY A 220 -27.58 -58.79 40.14
CA GLY A 220 -27.61 -57.70 39.17
C GLY A 220 -27.54 -56.31 39.81
N GLY A 221 -27.75 -55.29 38.99
CA GLY A 221 -27.88 -53.89 39.42
C GLY A 221 -29.22 -53.29 38.98
N VAL A 222 -29.55 -52.11 39.50
CA VAL A 222 -30.69 -51.33 39.00
C VAL A 222 -30.41 -50.93 37.55
N THR A 223 -31.38 -51.15 36.66
CA THR A 223 -31.25 -50.86 35.22
C THR A 223 -32.41 -50.00 34.73
N LEU A 224 -32.27 -49.42 33.53
CA LEU A 224 -33.32 -48.65 32.88
C LEU A 224 -33.93 -49.48 31.74
N ARG A 225 -35.25 -49.66 31.73
CA ARG A 225 -36.03 -50.27 30.63
C ARG A 225 -37.21 -49.36 30.33
N ASP A 226 -37.41 -49.02 29.06
CA ASP A 226 -38.53 -48.17 28.58
C ASP A 226 -38.73 -46.87 29.39
N GLY A 227 -37.62 -46.24 29.80
CA GLY A 227 -37.62 -45.02 30.63
C GLY A 227 -38.02 -45.23 32.09
N ARG A 228 -38.09 -46.47 32.58
CA ARG A 228 -38.38 -46.85 33.97
C ARG A 228 -37.16 -47.49 34.62
N TYR A 229 -36.89 -47.13 35.88
CA TYR A 229 -35.90 -47.83 36.69
C TYR A 229 -36.49 -49.14 37.21
N VAL A 230 -35.79 -50.23 36.93
CA VAL A 230 -36.25 -51.61 37.14
C VAL A 230 -35.15 -52.44 37.77
N ILE A 231 -35.54 -53.53 38.43
CA ILE A 231 -34.63 -54.55 38.96
C ILE A 231 -34.76 -55.85 38.15
N PRO A 232 -33.63 -56.55 37.89
CA PRO A 232 -33.67 -57.88 37.33
C PRO A 232 -34.14 -58.89 38.37
N VAL A 233 -35.13 -59.71 38.03
CA VAL A 233 -35.68 -60.76 38.88
C VAL A 233 -35.72 -62.08 38.09
N PRO A 234 -35.20 -63.20 38.62
CA PRO A 234 -35.34 -64.51 37.97
C PRO A 234 -36.80 -64.86 37.70
N ARG A 235 -37.08 -65.52 36.56
CA ARG A 235 -38.46 -65.86 36.16
C ARG A 235 -39.21 -66.71 37.20
N ASP A 236 -38.49 -67.50 37.99
CA ASP A 236 -39.04 -68.36 39.04
C ASP A 236 -39.58 -67.57 40.25
N LEU A 237 -39.19 -66.29 40.39
CA LEU A 237 -39.66 -65.36 41.41
C LEU A 237 -40.75 -64.39 40.88
N ARG A 238 -41.38 -64.72 39.75
CA ARG A 238 -42.46 -63.91 39.17
C ARG A 238 -43.59 -63.65 40.18
N GLY A 239 -43.89 -62.37 40.42
CA GLY A 239 -44.89 -61.93 41.41
C GLY A 239 -44.35 -61.74 42.83
N ARG A 240 -43.04 -61.94 43.07
CA ARG A 240 -42.36 -61.60 44.33
C ARG A 240 -41.01 -60.93 44.02
N PRO A 241 -40.89 -59.60 44.08
CA PRO A 241 -41.85 -58.64 44.62
C PRO A 241 -43.01 -58.38 43.64
N ASP A 242 -44.13 -57.88 44.17
CA ASP A 242 -45.25 -57.41 43.35
C ASP A 242 -44.85 -56.14 42.58
N GLY A 243 -45.27 -56.04 41.32
CA GLY A 243 -44.82 -54.99 40.40
C GLY A 243 -45.11 -55.24 38.91
N ILE A 244 -44.77 -54.26 38.09
CA ILE A 244 -45.01 -54.25 36.65
C ILE A 244 -43.76 -54.75 35.92
N ILE A 245 -43.93 -55.66 34.95
CA ILE A 245 -42.84 -56.17 34.11
C ILE A 245 -42.70 -55.25 32.89
N HIS A 246 -41.51 -54.68 32.70
CA HIS A 246 -41.14 -53.79 31.57
C HIS A 246 -40.21 -54.47 30.55
N GLY A 247 -40.11 -55.80 30.60
CA GLY A 247 -39.37 -56.60 29.61
C GLY A 247 -38.77 -57.88 30.17
N GLU A 248 -38.19 -58.67 29.28
CA GLU A 248 -37.48 -59.91 29.59
C GLU A 248 -36.08 -59.93 28.93
N SER A 249 -35.18 -60.77 29.44
CA SER A 249 -33.88 -61.00 28.80
C SER A 249 -34.05 -61.80 27.51
N ALA A 250 -33.06 -61.73 26.59
CA ALA A 250 -33.08 -62.50 25.35
C ALA A 250 -33.11 -64.02 25.55
N SER A 251 -32.72 -64.51 26.73
CA SER A 251 -32.84 -65.92 27.13
C SER A 251 -34.16 -66.27 27.83
N GLY A 252 -35.05 -65.29 28.07
CA GLY A 252 -36.31 -65.46 28.80
C GLY A 252 -36.16 -65.85 30.28
N ALA A 253 -34.93 -65.80 30.82
CA ALA A 253 -34.62 -66.26 32.19
C ALA A 253 -34.76 -65.15 33.26
N THR A 254 -34.64 -63.88 32.86
CA THR A 254 -34.69 -62.72 33.75
C THR A 254 -35.81 -61.78 33.31
N LEU A 255 -36.65 -61.38 34.24
CA LEU A 255 -37.71 -60.38 34.07
C LEU A 255 -37.23 -59.04 34.63
N TYR A 256 -37.45 -57.96 33.90
CA TYR A 256 -37.17 -56.60 34.35
C TYR A 256 -38.44 -56.01 34.98
N LEU A 257 -38.43 -55.78 36.29
CA LEU A 257 -39.63 -55.46 37.07
C LEU A 257 -39.48 -54.12 37.81
N GLU A 258 -40.54 -53.30 37.77
CA GLU A 258 -40.74 -52.09 38.59
C GLU A 258 -41.64 -52.46 39.79
N PRO A 259 -41.11 -52.60 41.01
CA PRO A 259 -41.90 -52.98 42.18
C PRO A 259 -43.01 -51.96 42.51
N ALA A 260 -44.18 -52.43 42.94
CA ALA A 260 -45.32 -51.56 43.24
C ALA A 260 -44.98 -50.44 44.24
N SER A 261 -44.10 -50.71 45.22
CA SER A 261 -43.67 -49.72 46.22
C SER A 261 -42.77 -48.59 45.70
N VAL A 262 -42.26 -48.67 44.46
CA VAL A 262 -41.44 -47.61 43.85
C VAL A 262 -42.16 -46.82 42.75
N ILE A 263 -43.31 -47.30 42.26
CA ILE A 263 -44.12 -46.60 41.25
C ILE A 263 -44.41 -45.14 41.66
N PRO A 264 -44.76 -44.82 42.93
CA PRO A 264 -44.95 -43.42 43.35
C PRO A 264 -43.67 -42.58 43.25
N LEU A 265 -42.50 -43.17 43.57
CA LEU A 265 -41.20 -42.49 43.48
C LEU A 265 -40.81 -42.23 42.02
N GLY A 266 -41.02 -43.20 41.13
CA GLY A 266 -40.79 -43.06 39.69
C GLY A 266 -41.74 -42.06 39.03
N ASN A 267 -43.00 -41.99 39.48
CA ASN A 267 -43.94 -40.98 39.02
C ASN A 267 -43.57 -39.57 39.52
N ALA A 268 -43.16 -39.41 40.78
CA ALA A 268 -42.68 -38.13 41.32
C ALA A 268 -41.40 -37.62 40.62
N MET A 269 -40.46 -38.53 40.29
CA MET A 269 -39.29 -38.20 39.48
C MET A 269 -39.70 -37.67 38.10
N ARG A 270 -40.65 -38.33 37.43
CA ARG A 270 -41.17 -37.88 36.11
C ARG A 270 -41.96 -36.58 36.17
N GLU A 271 -42.64 -36.30 37.29
CA GLU A 271 -43.30 -35.01 37.51
C GLU A 271 -42.28 -33.87 37.66
N ALA A 272 -41.18 -34.12 38.38
CA ALA A 272 -40.06 -33.18 38.50
C ALA A 272 -39.32 -33.00 37.15
N GLU A 273 -39.14 -34.04 36.35
CA GLU A 273 -38.62 -33.97 34.97
C GLU A 273 -39.52 -33.08 34.09
N ALA A 274 -40.84 -33.30 34.11
CA ALA A 274 -41.80 -32.48 33.38
C ALA A 274 -41.90 -31.04 33.92
N ALA A 275 -41.63 -30.80 35.21
CA ALA A 275 -41.50 -29.45 35.77
C ALA A 275 -40.24 -28.74 35.27
N ALA A 276 -39.09 -29.43 35.27
CA ALA A 276 -37.84 -28.88 34.75
C ALA A 276 -37.95 -28.53 33.26
N GLN A 277 -38.51 -29.42 32.43
CA GLN A 277 -38.72 -29.16 31.00
C GLN A 277 -39.64 -27.95 30.75
N ARG A 278 -40.70 -27.78 31.54
CA ARG A 278 -41.61 -26.61 31.44
C ARG A 278 -40.90 -25.30 31.80
N GLU A 279 -40.11 -25.29 32.87
CA GLU A 279 -39.35 -24.12 33.28
C GLU A 279 -38.20 -23.82 32.31
N GLU A 280 -37.57 -24.83 31.72
CA GLU A 280 -36.53 -24.68 30.69
C GLU A 280 -37.10 -24.03 29.41
N LEU A 281 -38.25 -24.51 28.92
CA LEU A 281 -38.97 -23.87 27.80
C LEU A 281 -39.42 -22.44 28.12
N LYS A 282 -39.76 -22.15 29.38
CA LYS A 282 -40.08 -20.80 29.84
C LYS A 282 -38.85 -19.89 29.83
N VAL A 283 -37.71 -20.35 30.35
CA VAL A 283 -36.42 -19.63 30.26
C VAL A 283 -36.08 -19.31 28.81
N LEU A 284 -36.19 -20.28 27.89
CA LEU A 284 -35.93 -20.06 26.47
C LEU A 284 -36.89 -19.02 25.85
N ARG A 285 -38.18 -19.04 26.24
CA ARG A 285 -39.15 -18.00 25.83
C ARG A 285 -38.78 -16.63 26.37
N ASP A 286 -38.50 -16.51 27.67
CA ASP A 286 -38.15 -15.26 28.34
C ASP A 286 -36.88 -14.64 27.72
N LEU A 287 -35.88 -15.46 27.35
CA LEU A 287 -34.69 -15.03 26.61
C LEU A 287 -35.02 -14.62 25.17
N THR A 288 -35.90 -15.35 24.48
CA THR A 288 -36.32 -15.03 23.10
C THR A 288 -37.05 -13.68 23.06
N ASP A 289 -37.98 -13.45 23.99
CA ASP A 289 -38.75 -12.22 24.06
C ASP A 289 -37.90 -11.03 24.56
N LEU A 290 -36.87 -11.27 25.37
CA LEU A 290 -35.83 -10.27 25.68
C LEU A 290 -35.06 -9.83 24.41
N LEU A 291 -34.69 -10.76 23.54
CA LEU A 291 -33.93 -10.47 22.31
C LEU A 291 -34.79 -9.89 21.18
N ARG A 292 -36.11 -10.10 21.22
CA ARG A 292 -37.06 -9.71 20.16
C ARG A 292 -36.96 -8.23 19.74
N PRO A 293 -36.89 -7.23 20.65
CA PRO A 293 -36.75 -5.82 20.26
C PRO A 293 -35.36 -5.49 19.67
N ALA A 294 -34.34 -6.29 20.00
CA ALA A 294 -32.97 -6.09 19.53
C ALA A 294 -32.70 -6.77 18.17
N GLN A 295 -33.68 -7.43 17.55
CA GLN A 295 -33.52 -8.17 16.30
C GLN A 295 -32.85 -7.36 15.16
N PRO A 296 -33.20 -6.08 14.90
CA PRO A 296 -32.53 -5.28 13.87
C PRO A 296 -31.05 -5.04 14.20
N LEU A 297 -30.76 -4.70 15.46
CA LEU A 297 -29.39 -4.48 15.93
C LEU A 297 -28.53 -5.76 15.83
N LEU A 298 -29.11 -6.92 16.15
CA LEU A 298 -28.43 -8.22 16.02
C LEU A 298 -28.15 -8.59 14.55
N LYS A 299 -29.04 -8.24 13.62
CA LYS A 299 -28.81 -8.37 12.18
C LYS A 299 -27.64 -7.48 11.74
N ASP A 300 -27.63 -6.22 12.16
CA ASP A 300 -26.59 -5.26 11.77
C ASP A 300 -25.22 -5.62 12.37
N LEU A 301 -25.18 -6.09 13.63
CA LEU A 301 -23.96 -6.60 14.28
C LEU A 301 -23.40 -7.85 13.59
N HIS A 302 -24.27 -8.77 13.15
CA HIS A 302 -23.87 -9.94 12.35
C HIS A 302 -23.29 -9.51 10.99
N ALA A 303 -23.99 -8.61 10.29
CA ALA A 303 -23.54 -8.05 9.02
C ALA A 303 -22.19 -7.31 9.13
N MET A 304 -22.00 -6.53 10.21
CA MET A 304 -20.71 -5.89 10.53
C MET A 304 -19.59 -6.91 10.65
N CYS A 305 -19.79 -8.02 11.37
CA CYS A 305 -18.73 -9.04 11.53
C CYS A 305 -18.35 -9.67 10.18
N VAL A 306 -19.35 -10.02 9.35
CA VAL A 306 -19.11 -10.57 8.00
C VAL A 306 -18.40 -9.56 7.09
N ALA A 307 -18.83 -8.29 7.10
CA ALA A 307 -18.23 -7.22 6.30
C ALA A 307 -16.78 -6.89 6.73
N VAL A 308 -16.47 -6.97 8.03
CA VAL A 308 -15.11 -6.79 8.53
C VAL A 308 -14.21 -7.97 8.16
N ASP A 309 -14.71 -9.21 8.18
CA ASP A 309 -13.92 -10.37 7.73
C ASP A 309 -13.63 -10.32 6.23
N ASP A 310 -14.63 -10.01 5.40
CA ASP A 310 -14.48 -9.73 3.97
C ASP A 310 -13.42 -8.64 3.70
N LEU A 311 -13.52 -7.50 4.38
CA LEU A 311 -12.58 -6.38 4.21
C LEU A 311 -11.16 -6.75 4.68
N ALA A 312 -11.04 -7.46 5.81
CA ALA A 312 -9.75 -7.88 6.35
C ALA A 312 -9.10 -8.96 5.46
N ALA A 313 -9.87 -9.87 4.87
CA ALA A 313 -9.36 -10.85 3.90
C ALA A 313 -8.85 -10.18 2.61
N ARG A 314 -9.59 -9.21 2.05
CA ARG A 314 -9.12 -8.40 0.91
C ARG A 314 -7.84 -7.62 1.24
N ALA A 315 -7.73 -7.08 2.45
CA ALA A 315 -6.54 -6.38 2.91
C ALA A 315 -5.33 -7.33 3.11
N ARG A 316 -5.56 -8.53 3.65
CA ARG A 316 -4.57 -9.60 3.74
C ARG A 316 -4.09 -10.04 2.36
N TYR A 317 -5.01 -10.22 1.41
CA TYR A 317 -4.68 -10.54 0.02
C TYR A 317 -3.82 -9.44 -0.63
N ALA A 318 -4.22 -8.18 -0.52
CA ALA A 318 -3.49 -7.04 -1.08
C ALA A 318 -2.05 -6.94 -0.53
N ALA A 319 -1.85 -7.26 0.75
CA ALA A 319 -0.51 -7.34 1.34
C ALA A 319 0.27 -8.58 0.86
N LEU A 320 -0.37 -9.75 0.74
CA LEU A 320 0.23 -11.01 0.29
C LEU A 320 0.76 -10.92 -1.15
N VAL A 321 -0.02 -10.34 -2.07
CA VAL A 321 0.36 -10.22 -3.49
C VAL A 321 1.20 -8.97 -3.78
N ASP A 322 1.50 -8.17 -2.77
CA ASP A 322 2.05 -6.82 -2.85
C ASP A 322 1.36 -5.96 -3.92
N GLY A 323 0.04 -5.86 -3.78
CA GLY A 323 -0.84 -5.07 -4.64
C GLY A 323 -1.14 -3.70 -4.06
N TYR A 324 -1.23 -2.70 -4.92
CA TYR A 324 -1.53 -1.31 -4.58
C TYR A 324 -2.86 -0.89 -5.19
N ALA A 325 -3.65 -0.11 -4.44
CA ALA A 325 -4.93 0.38 -4.94
C ALA A 325 -4.72 1.23 -6.22
N PRO A 326 -5.28 0.81 -7.37
CA PRO A 326 -5.17 1.59 -8.59
C PRO A 326 -6.08 2.82 -8.50
N GLU A 327 -5.70 3.89 -9.21
CA GLU A 327 -6.66 4.94 -9.54
C GLU A 327 -7.71 4.36 -10.50
N VAL A 328 -8.99 4.63 -10.26
CA VAL A 328 -10.07 4.16 -11.14
C VAL A 328 -10.82 5.34 -11.73
N ALA A 329 -10.99 5.33 -13.05
CA ALA A 329 -11.64 6.38 -13.81
C ALA A 329 -12.70 5.78 -14.77
N PRO A 330 -13.86 6.43 -14.98
CA PRO A 330 -14.81 6.00 -16.00
C PRO A 330 -14.14 5.83 -17.37
N ALA A 331 -14.47 4.75 -18.06
CA ALA A 331 -14.07 4.56 -19.46
C ALA A 331 -14.60 5.72 -20.34
N PRO A 332 -13.86 6.16 -21.38
CA PRO A 332 -12.63 5.59 -21.93
C PRO A 332 -11.34 6.18 -21.29
N GLY A 333 -11.32 6.36 -19.97
CA GLY A 333 -10.12 6.68 -19.21
C GLY A 333 -8.95 5.70 -19.47
N GLY A 334 -7.72 6.23 -19.46
CA GLY A 334 -6.53 5.47 -19.83
C GLY A 334 -6.22 4.28 -18.92
N LEU A 335 -5.68 3.22 -19.54
CA LEU A 335 -5.16 2.03 -18.87
C LEU A 335 -3.66 2.22 -18.60
N VAL A 336 -3.26 2.17 -17.33
CA VAL A 336 -1.87 2.20 -16.87
C VAL A 336 -1.68 1.09 -15.85
N VAL A 337 -0.97 0.04 -16.21
CA VAL A 337 -0.60 -1.05 -15.30
C VAL A 337 0.90 -0.96 -15.09
N ASN A 338 1.32 -0.67 -13.85
CA ASN A 338 2.73 -0.73 -13.45
C ASN A 338 2.95 -2.03 -12.67
N ASN A 339 4.06 -2.74 -12.89
CA ASN A 339 4.43 -3.95 -12.14
C ASN A 339 3.29 -4.99 -11.98
N GLY A 340 2.45 -5.12 -13.01
CA GLY A 340 1.26 -5.96 -13.00
C GLY A 340 1.61 -7.45 -13.06
N ARG A 341 0.93 -8.28 -12.28
CA ARG A 341 1.15 -9.75 -12.24
C ARG A 341 -0.15 -10.51 -12.43
N HIS A 342 -0.13 -11.73 -12.97
CA HIS A 342 -1.34 -12.53 -13.07
C HIS A 342 -1.73 -13.08 -11.68
N PRO A 343 -2.91 -12.76 -11.12
CA PRO A 343 -3.23 -13.05 -9.72
C PRO A 343 -3.16 -14.55 -9.38
N LEU A 344 -3.69 -15.42 -10.24
CA LEU A 344 -3.70 -16.88 -10.03
C LEU A 344 -2.33 -17.56 -10.14
N LEU A 345 -1.29 -16.86 -10.62
CA LEU A 345 0.06 -17.43 -10.70
C LEU A 345 0.93 -17.07 -9.48
N ILE A 346 0.48 -16.12 -8.65
CA ILE A 346 1.23 -15.66 -7.47
C ILE A 346 1.20 -16.74 -6.39
N GLY A 347 2.37 -17.06 -5.82
CA GLY A 347 2.55 -18.16 -4.88
C GLY A 347 2.76 -19.54 -5.54
N GLY A 348 2.75 -19.62 -6.87
CA GLY A 348 3.14 -20.82 -7.61
C GLY A 348 4.65 -21.13 -7.52
N THR A 349 5.05 -22.31 -8.00
CA THR A 349 6.46 -22.76 -7.99
C THR A 349 7.36 -22.03 -8.99
N VAL A 350 6.78 -21.29 -9.94
CA VAL A 350 7.49 -20.51 -10.96
C VAL A 350 7.31 -19.03 -10.67
N PRO A 351 8.40 -18.23 -10.59
CA PRO A 351 8.29 -16.78 -10.39
C PRO A 351 7.47 -16.10 -11.49
N VAL A 352 6.47 -15.32 -11.09
CA VAL A 352 5.65 -14.54 -12.02
C VAL A 352 6.41 -13.29 -12.45
N VAL A 353 6.70 -13.16 -13.74
CA VAL A 353 7.30 -11.95 -14.32
C VAL A 353 6.24 -10.83 -14.35
N PRO A 354 6.53 -9.64 -13.81
CA PRO A 354 5.63 -8.51 -13.90
C PRO A 354 5.66 -7.86 -15.29
N PHE A 355 4.58 -7.16 -15.64
CA PHE A 355 4.48 -6.38 -16.89
C PHE A 355 4.09 -4.92 -16.61
N ASP A 356 4.54 -4.03 -17.50
CA ASP A 356 4.12 -2.62 -17.55
C ASP A 356 3.34 -2.38 -18.85
N LEU A 357 2.16 -1.77 -18.77
CA LEU A 357 1.29 -1.46 -19.91
C LEU A 357 0.65 -0.08 -19.74
N THR A 358 1.07 0.90 -20.54
CA THR A 358 0.58 2.27 -20.51
C THR A 358 -0.04 2.64 -21.86
N LEU A 359 -1.33 2.95 -21.87
CA LEU A 359 -2.04 3.48 -23.03
C LEU A 359 -2.12 5.00 -22.97
N GLU A 360 -1.67 5.63 -24.06
CA GLU A 360 -1.69 7.08 -24.26
C GLU A 360 -3.07 7.57 -24.71
N ASP A 361 -3.31 8.88 -24.63
CA ASP A 361 -4.61 9.47 -24.99
C ASP A 361 -4.96 9.22 -26.47
N GLY A 362 -6.05 8.48 -26.69
CA GLY A 362 -6.52 8.06 -28.01
C GLY A 362 -6.02 6.68 -28.46
N GLU A 363 -5.12 6.04 -27.72
CA GLU A 363 -4.85 4.61 -27.87
C GLU A 363 -6.02 3.81 -27.29
N ARG A 364 -6.54 2.86 -28.06
CA ARG A 364 -7.72 2.06 -27.71
C ARG A 364 -7.54 0.57 -28.00
N THR A 365 -6.67 0.22 -28.94
CA THR A 365 -6.48 -1.17 -29.36
C THR A 365 -5.03 -1.58 -29.23
N VAL A 366 -4.74 -2.58 -28.39
CA VAL A 366 -3.42 -3.20 -28.26
C VAL A 366 -3.42 -4.50 -29.06
N LEU A 367 -2.52 -4.61 -30.04
CA LEU A 367 -2.31 -5.82 -30.82
C LEU A 367 -1.05 -6.56 -30.32
N LEU A 368 -1.26 -7.65 -29.59
CA LEU A 368 -0.23 -8.49 -29.00
C LEU A 368 0.25 -9.56 -29.98
N SER A 369 1.54 -9.52 -30.28
CA SER A 369 2.20 -10.39 -31.25
C SER A 369 3.36 -11.17 -30.63
N GLY A 370 3.69 -12.32 -31.22
CA GLY A 370 4.74 -13.23 -30.72
C GLY A 370 4.28 -14.69 -30.67
N PRO A 371 5.17 -15.62 -30.26
CA PRO A 371 4.84 -17.05 -30.18
C PRO A 371 3.80 -17.32 -29.09
N ASN A 372 3.00 -18.38 -29.26
CA ASN A 372 1.90 -18.72 -28.32
C ASN A 372 2.42 -19.09 -26.93
N THR A 373 3.58 -19.74 -26.86
CA THR A 373 4.33 -19.99 -25.62
C THR A 373 4.84 -18.72 -24.93
N GLY A 374 4.67 -17.54 -25.53
CA GLY A 374 5.11 -16.24 -25.00
C GLY A 374 4.31 -15.72 -23.80
N GLY A 375 3.13 -16.28 -23.50
CA GLY A 375 2.25 -15.84 -22.41
C GLY A 375 1.20 -14.79 -22.82
N LYS A 376 0.87 -14.66 -24.12
CA LYS A 376 -0.07 -13.64 -24.64
C LYS A 376 -1.46 -13.73 -23.97
N SER A 377 -2.04 -14.93 -23.92
CA SER A 377 -3.33 -15.20 -23.28
C SER A 377 -3.31 -14.91 -21.77
N VAL A 378 -2.18 -15.18 -21.10
CA VAL A 378 -1.98 -14.88 -19.68
C VAL A 378 -1.99 -13.37 -19.45
N LEU A 379 -1.38 -12.57 -20.33
CA LEU A 379 -1.43 -11.11 -20.24
C LEU A 379 -2.86 -10.57 -20.42
N LEU A 380 -3.62 -11.09 -21.39
CA LEU A 380 -5.04 -10.75 -21.57
C LEU A 380 -5.86 -11.05 -20.30
N LYS A 381 -5.72 -12.26 -19.76
CA LYS A 381 -6.37 -12.66 -18.51
C LYS A 381 -5.96 -11.76 -17.34
N ALA A 382 -4.67 -11.44 -17.20
CA ALA A 382 -4.19 -10.57 -16.13
C ALA A 382 -4.86 -9.19 -16.16
N VAL A 383 -4.92 -8.53 -17.32
CA VAL A 383 -5.56 -7.21 -17.46
C VAL A 383 -7.07 -7.29 -17.20
N GLY A 384 -7.76 -8.28 -17.74
CA GLY A 384 -9.20 -8.49 -17.48
C GLY A 384 -9.49 -8.74 -16.00
N LEU A 385 -8.70 -9.59 -15.35
CA LEU A 385 -8.79 -9.85 -13.92
C LEU A 385 -8.45 -8.61 -13.09
N HIS A 386 -7.46 -7.80 -13.45
CA HIS A 386 -7.14 -6.56 -12.71
C HIS A 386 -8.33 -5.61 -12.68
N VAL A 387 -9.02 -5.43 -13.81
CA VAL A 387 -10.23 -4.60 -13.92
C VAL A 387 -11.37 -5.20 -13.10
N ALA A 388 -11.67 -6.50 -13.27
CA ALA A 388 -12.74 -7.18 -12.54
C ALA A 388 -12.52 -7.18 -11.01
N MET A 389 -11.28 -7.41 -10.55
CA MET A 389 -10.89 -7.32 -9.15
C MET A 389 -11.10 -5.91 -8.60
N ALA A 390 -10.57 -4.89 -9.27
CA ALA A 390 -10.67 -3.51 -8.83
C ALA A 390 -12.14 -3.07 -8.72
N GLN A 391 -12.95 -3.37 -9.74
CA GLN A 391 -14.40 -3.10 -9.74
C GLN A 391 -15.18 -3.92 -8.70
N SER A 392 -14.66 -5.07 -8.26
CA SER A 392 -15.19 -5.87 -7.15
C SER A 392 -14.67 -5.41 -5.78
N GLY A 393 -13.94 -4.29 -5.71
CA GLY A 393 -13.34 -3.75 -4.49
C GLY A 393 -12.14 -4.54 -3.96
N ILE A 394 -11.55 -5.42 -4.77
CA ILE A 394 -10.36 -6.20 -4.44
C ILE A 394 -9.15 -5.51 -5.06
N ILE A 395 -8.11 -5.20 -4.27
CA ILE A 395 -6.88 -4.61 -4.82
C ILE A 395 -6.16 -5.67 -5.69
N PRO A 396 -5.93 -5.42 -6.99
CA PRO A 396 -5.20 -6.33 -7.85
C PRO A 396 -3.68 -6.27 -7.57
N PRO A 397 -2.92 -7.29 -8.01
CA PRO A 397 -1.46 -7.34 -7.89
C PRO A 397 -0.77 -6.41 -8.91
N VAL A 398 -0.97 -5.10 -8.73
CA VAL A 398 -0.37 -4.01 -9.52
C VAL A 398 0.45 -3.10 -8.59
N GLY A 399 1.46 -2.45 -9.15
CA GLY A 399 2.31 -1.48 -8.46
C GLY A 399 1.68 -0.09 -8.31
N PRO A 400 2.32 0.79 -7.54
CA PRO A 400 1.84 2.16 -7.32
C PRO A 400 1.79 2.97 -8.63
N GLY A 401 0.86 3.94 -8.68
CA GLY A 401 0.63 4.77 -9.87
C GLY A 401 -0.13 4.08 -11.01
N SER A 402 -0.57 2.83 -10.83
CA SER A 402 -1.45 2.16 -11.78
C SER A 402 -2.83 2.82 -11.84
N ARG A 403 -3.42 2.89 -13.03
CA ARG A 403 -4.76 3.40 -13.32
C ARG A 403 -5.55 2.38 -14.14
N LEU A 404 -6.75 2.04 -13.70
CA LEU A 404 -7.64 1.10 -14.41
C LEU A 404 -8.93 1.82 -14.85
N PRO A 405 -9.44 1.51 -16.05
CA PRO A 405 -10.75 1.98 -16.50
C PRO A 405 -11.85 1.26 -15.73
N ILE A 406 -12.96 1.96 -15.50
CA ILE A 406 -14.22 1.38 -15.02
C ILE A 406 -15.09 1.12 -16.25
N VAL A 407 -15.38 -0.15 -16.50
CA VAL A 407 -16.20 -0.61 -17.63
C VAL A 407 -17.53 -1.18 -17.15
N GLU A 408 -18.57 -1.04 -17.96
CA GLU A 408 -19.90 -1.61 -17.70
C GLU A 408 -20.01 -3.05 -18.20
N ARG A 409 -19.16 -3.43 -19.17
CA ARG A 409 -19.16 -4.75 -19.83
C ARG A 409 -17.75 -5.21 -20.14
N ILE A 410 -17.50 -6.51 -20.00
CA ILE A 410 -16.31 -7.19 -20.51
C ILE A 410 -16.78 -8.18 -21.57
N PHE A 411 -16.07 -8.25 -22.69
CA PHE A 411 -16.21 -9.32 -23.68
C PHE A 411 -14.89 -10.08 -23.72
N ALA A 412 -14.93 -11.40 -23.57
CA ALA A 412 -13.74 -12.24 -23.58
C ALA A 412 -13.91 -13.42 -24.53
N ASP A 413 -13.06 -13.47 -25.56
CA ASP A 413 -12.87 -14.64 -26.41
C ASP A 413 -11.47 -15.19 -26.14
N ILE A 414 -11.32 -15.89 -25.02
CA ILE A 414 -10.02 -16.33 -24.49
C ILE A 414 -10.03 -17.84 -24.27
N GLY A 415 -9.00 -18.51 -24.78
CA GLY A 415 -8.70 -19.90 -24.50
C GLY A 415 -9.42 -20.92 -25.38
N ASP A 416 -8.98 -22.17 -25.24
CA ASP A 416 -9.48 -23.30 -26.00
C ASP A 416 -10.88 -23.70 -25.55
N ARG A 417 -11.92 -23.18 -26.23
CA ARG A 417 -13.25 -23.82 -26.30
C ARG A 417 -13.21 -25.13 -27.13
N GLN A 418 -12.13 -25.90 -27.00
CA GLN A 418 -11.95 -27.27 -27.51
C GLN A 418 -12.69 -28.28 -26.61
N SER A 419 -13.91 -27.98 -26.19
CA SER A 419 -14.78 -29.02 -25.64
C SER A 419 -15.08 -30.01 -26.76
N ILE A 420 -15.13 -31.30 -26.42
CA ILE A 420 -15.00 -32.45 -27.35
C ILE A 420 -16.29 -32.67 -28.19
N ALA A 421 -17.11 -31.62 -28.37
CA ALA A 421 -18.49 -31.68 -28.86
C ALA A 421 -18.82 -30.69 -30.00
N ALA A 422 -17.86 -30.26 -30.83
CA ALA A 422 -18.17 -29.58 -32.11
C ALA A 422 -17.00 -29.60 -33.12
N SER A 423 -16.74 -30.73 -33.79
CA SER A 423 -15.63 -30.90 -34.77
C SER A 423 -15.74 -30.08 -36.08
N LEU A 424 -16.51 -28.99 -36.11
CA LEU A 424 -16.73 -28.11 -37.27
C LEU A 424 -16.92 -26.61 -36.93
N SER A 425 -16.93 -26.19 -35.65
CA SER A 425 -17.55 -24.90 -35.27
C SER A 425 -16.64 -23.84 -34.61
N THR A 426 -15.33 -24.05 -34.45
CA THR A 426 -14.47 -23.11 -33.71
C THR A 426 -14.45 -21.71 -34.34
N PHE A 427 -14.14 -21.61 -35.64
CA PHE A 427 -14.17 -20.33 -36.36
C PHE A 427 -15.56 -19.70 -36.38
N SER A 428 -16.63 -20.49 -36.55
CA SER A 428 -18.01 -19.99 -36.51
C SER A 428 -18.42 -19.46 -35.13
N ALA A 429 -17.91 -20.04 -34.04
CA ALA A 429 -18.13 -19.55 -32.68
C ALA A 429 -17.40 -18.23 -32.43
N HIS A 430 -16.12 -18.14 -32.83
CA HIS A 430 -15.36 -16.89 -32.80
C HIS A 430 -16.06 -15.79 -33.63
N LEU A 431 -16.57 -16.09 -34.82
CA LEU A 431 -17.34 -15.13 -35.63
C LEU A 431 -18.68 -14.74 -35.01
N ALA A 432 -19.40 -15.67 -34.37
CA ALA A 432 -20.65 -15.38 -33.68
C ALA A 432 -20.42 -14.42 -32.50
N LEU A 433 -19.38 -14.65 -31.70
CA LEU A 433 -19.00 -13.76 -30.61
C LEU A 433 -18.45 -12.42 -31.13
N LEU A 434 -17.61 -12.42 -32.16
CA LEU A 434 -17.11 -11.20 -32.78
C LEU A 434 -18.26 -10.34 -33.34
N ARG A 435 -19.32 -10.96 -33.87
CA ARG A 435 -20.55 -10.25 -34.24
C ARG A 435 -21.21 -9.61 -33.03
N VAL A 436 -21.44 -10.34 -31.93
CA VAL A 436 -22.04 -9.77 -30.71
C VAL A 436 -21.20 -8.59 -30.20
N ILE A 437 -19.87 -8.73 -30.16
CA ILE A 437 -18.94 -7.65 -29.78
C ILE A 437 -19.09 -6.44 -30.73
N LEU A 438 -19.19 -6.65 -32.03
CA LEU A 438 -19.39 -5.58 -33.01
C LEU A 438 -20.82 -5.00 -33.03
N ASP A 439 -21.82 -5.71 -32.53
CA ASP A 439 -23.19 -5.21 -32.42
C ASP A 439 -23.37 -4.42 -31.09
N GLU A 440 -22.71 -4.84 -30.01
CA GLU A 440 -22.97 -4.35 -28.65
C GLU A 440 -21.89 -3.47 -28.00
N ALA A 441 -20.60 -3.64 -28.31
CA ALA A 441 -19.52 -2.98 -27.57
C ALA A 441 -19.41 -1.47 -27.86
N ASP A 442 -19.19 -0.70 -26.80
CA ASP A 442 -19.13 0.76 -26.73
C ASP A 442 -17.89 1.27 -25.97
N GLU A 443 -17.74 2.59 -25.84
CA GLU A 443 -16.60 3.21 -25.14
C GLU A 443 -16.52 2.88 -23.64
N ARG A 444 -17.54 2.20 -23.08
CA ARG A 444 -17.60 1.72 -21.69
C ARG A 444 -17.41 0.20 -21.60
N SER A 445 -16.89 -0.42 -22.66
CA SER A 445 -16.64 -1.86 -22.76
C SER A 445 -15.14 -2.19 -22.83
N LEU A 446 -14.72 -3.29 -22.19
CA LEU A 446 -13.41 -3.93 -22.37
C LEU A 446 -13.57 -5.16 -23.27
N VAL A 447 -12.76 -5.28 -24.32
CA VAL A 447 -12.79 -6.40 -25.26
C VAL A 447 -11.44 -7.12 -25.24
N LEU A 448 -11.45 -8.42 -24.98
CA LEU A 448 -10.27 -9.29 -24.91
C LEU A 448 -10.42 -10.41 -25.95
N LEU A 449 -9.54 -10.44 -26.95
CA LEU A 449 -9.62 -11.37 -28.08
C LEU A 449 -8.32 -12.16 -28.22
N ASP A 450 -8.36 -13.47 -28.03
CA ASP A 450 -7.20 -14.33 -28.26
C ASP A 450 -7.22 -14.90 -29.69
N GLU A 451 -6.07 -14.87 -30.35
CA GLU A 451 -5.86 -15.36 -31.72
C GLU A 451 -6.86 -14.87 -32.78
N ILE A 452 -7.17 -13.56 -32.77
CA ILE A 452 -8.11 -12.96 -33.72
C ILE A 452 -7.71 -13.22 -35.19
N GLY A 453 -8.67 -13.69 -35.98
CA GLY A 453 -8.49 -14.03 -37.40
C GLY A 453 -7.94 -15.44 -37.67
N SER A 454 -7.71 -16.25 -36.62
CA SER A 454 -7.33 -17.67 -36.76
C SER A 454 -8.47 -18.54 -37.30
N GLY A 455 -8.14 -19.75 -37.76
CA GLY A 455 -9.14 -20.77 -38.15
C GLY A 455 -9.75 -20.65 -39.56
N THR A 456 -9.27 -19.71 -40.38
CA THR A 456 -9.66 -19.55 -41.80
C THR A 456 -8.43 -19.25 -42.68
N ASP A 457 -8.62 -18.94 -43.97
CA ASP A 457 -7.56 -18.43 -44.84
C ASP A 457 -6.83 -17.23 -44.21
N PRO A 458 -5.49 -17.21 -44.14
CA PRO A 458 -4.75 -16.15 -43.46
C PRO A 458 -4.98 -14.74 -44.03
N ALA A 459 -5.29 -14.59 -45.32
CA ALA A 459 -5.55 -13.29 -45.92
C ALA A 459 -6.97 -12.79 -45.58
N GLU A 460 -7.98 -13.67 -45.71
CA GLU A 460 -9.36 -13.34 -45.32
C GLU A 460 -9.47 -13.06 -43.81
N GLY A 461 -8.88 -13.92 -42.98
CA GLY A 461 -8.82 -13.78 -41.52
C GLY A 461 -8.14 -12.48 -41.08
N SER A 462 -7.01 -12.13 -41.72
CA SER A 462 -6.32 -10.86 -41.48
C SER A 462 -7.18 -9.64 -41.87
N ALA A 463 -7.87 -9.70 -43.01
CA ALA A 463 -8.70 -8.60 -43.49
C ALA A 463 -9.91 -8.36 -42.57
N LEU A 464 -10.60 -9.43 -42.17
CA LEU A 464 -11.75 -9.36 -41.29
C LEU A 464 -11.37 -8.89 -39.87
N ALA A 465 -10.31 -9.48 -39.29
CA ALA A 465 -9.80 -9.06 -37.99
C ALA A 465 -9.35 -7.59 -38.01
N GLY A 466 -8.65 -7.15 -39.05
CA GLY A 466 -8.23 -5.75 -39.21
C GLY A 466 -9.41 -4.80 -39.29
N ALA A 467 -10.45 -5.14 -40.07
CA ALA A 467 -11.67 -4.35 -40.19
C ALA A 467 -12.43 -4.25 -38.86
N ALA A 468 -12.54 -5.37 -38.12
CA ALA A 468 -13.20 -5.43 -36.82
C ALA A 468 -12.46 -4.61 -35.75
N LEU A 469 -11.14 -4.77 -35.63
CA LEU A 469 -10.32 -3.97 -34.71
C LEU A 469 -10.47 -2.47 -35.02
N LEU A 470 -10.36 -2.07 -36.29
CA LEU A 470 -10.57 -0.68 -36.71
C LEU A 470 -11.97 -0.14 -36.41
N ALA A 471 -13.01 -1.00 -36.39
CA ALA A 471 -14.36 -0.59 -36.00
C ALA A 471 -14.43 -0.32 -34.49
N LEU A 472 -13.84 -1.20 -33.67
CA LEU A 472 -13.75 -1.03 -32.21
C LEU A 472 -12.92 0.20 -31.82
N THR A 473 -11.76 0.42 -32.43
CA THR A 473 -10.93 1.63 -32.22
C THR A 473 -11.72 2.92 -32.52
N ARG A 474 -12.48 2.94 -33.63
CA ARG A 474 -13.31 4.10 -34.03
C ARG A 474 -14.45 4.37 -33.04
N ARG A 475 -14.99 3.33 -32.40
CA ARG A 475 -15.99 3.43 -31.32
C ARG A 475 -15.38 3.71 -29.93
N GLN A 476 -14.06 3.91 -29.83
CA GLN A 476 -13.36 4.14 -28.56
C GLN A 476 -13.42 2.96 -27.56
N VAL A 477 -13.71 1.74 -28.05
CA VAL A 477 -13.73 0.52 -27.22
C VAL A 477 -12.31 0.14 -26.82
N LEU A 478 -12.06 -0.09 -25.53
CA LEU A 478 -10.77 -0.59 -25.07
C LEU A 478 -10.64 -2.07 -25.46
N THR A 479 -9.65 -2.38 -26.30
CA THR A 479 -9.48 -3.69 -26.92
C THR A 479 -8.05 -4.20 -26.74
N LEU A 480 -7.88 -5.40 -26.17
CA LEU A 480 -6.61 -6.14 -26.21
C LEU A 480 -6.82 -7.38 -27.07
N ALA A 481 -6.09 -7.50 -28.17
CA ALA A 481 -6.19 -8.62 -29.09
C ALA A 481 -4.84 -9.29 -29.31
N THR A 482 -4.76 -10.62 -29.26
CA THR A 482 -3.56 -11.37 -29.67
C THR A 482 -3.70 -11.85 -31.11
N THR A 483 -2.58 -11.96 -31.82
CA THR A 483 -2.57 -12.59 -33.14
C THR A 483 -1.23 -13.26 -33.46
N HIS A 484 -1.28 -14.20 -34.41
CA HIS A 484 -0.12 -14.77 -35.09
C HIS A 484 0.01 -14.26 -36.54
N LEU A 485 -0.96 -13.49 -37.05
CA LEU A 485 -1.04 -13.08 -38.47
C LEU A 485 -0.11 -11.88 -38.76
N GLY A 486 0.89 -12.10 -39.62
CA GLY A 486 1.89 -11.07 -39.98
C GLY A 486 1.30 -9.80 -40.59
N ALA A 487 0.20 -9.92 -41.34
CA ALA A 487 -0.48 -8.78 -41.96
C ALA A 487 -1.05 -7.79 -40.93
N LEU A 488 -1.54 -8.26 -39.78
CA LEU A 488 -2.09 -7.42 -38.72
C LEU A 488 -1.00 -6.59 -38.00
N LYS A 489 0.27 -7.05 -37.98
CA LYS A 489 1.40 -6.27 -37.42
C LYS A 489 1.55 -4.90 -38.11
N ARG A 490 1.15 -4.78 -39.38
CA ARG A 490 1.17 -3.51 -40.14
C ARG A 490 0.00 -2.57 -39.81
N LEU A 491 -1.06 -3.07 -39.18
CA LEU A 491 -2.25 -2.30 -38.84
C LEU A 491 -1.91 -1.15 -37.88
N ALA A 492 -1.17 -1.43 -36.81
CA ALA A 492 -0.78 -0.44 -35.80
C ALA A 492 0.17 0.65 -36.33
N THR A 493 0.99 0.35 -37.35
CA THR A 493 1.81 1.37 -38.02
C THR A 493 0.97 2.33 -38.88
N SER A 494 -0.22 1.88 -39.30
CA SER A 494 -1.05 2.56 -40.30
C SER A 494 -2.27 3.27 -39.71
N ALA A 495 -2.74 2.82 -38.54
CA ALA A 495 -4.02 3.21 -37.96
C ALA A 495 -3.86 3.93 -36.61
N LYS A 496 -4.27 5.19 -36.56
CA LYS A 496 -4.27 5.97 -35.31
C LYS A 496 -5.15 5.30 -34.25
N GLY A 497 -4.60 5.12 -33.05
CA GLY A 497 -5.28 4.52 -31.89
C GLY A 497 -5.11 3.00 -31.76
N VAL A 498 -4.43 2.36 -32.72
CA VAL A 498 -3.98 0.96 -32.61
C VAL A 498 -2.47 0.96 -32.32
N VAL A 499 -2.04 0.23 -31.29
CA VAL A 499 -0.63 0.04 -30.95
C VAL A 499 -0.25 -1.44 -31.00
N ASN A 500 0.94 -1.73 -31.50
CA ASN A 500 1.53 -3.06 -31.36
C ASN A 500 2.09 -3.22 -29.95
N ALA A 501 2.07 -4.45 -29.47
CA ALA A 501 2.93 -4.89 -28.39
C ALA A 501 3.42 -6.32 -28.66
N SER A 502 4.47 -6.73 -27.98
CA SER A 502 4.96 -8.10 -28.04
C SER A 502 5.52 -8.58 -26.70
N LEU A 503 5.51 -9.90 -26.51
CA LEU A 503 6.16 -10.53 -25.38
C LEU A 503 7.54 -11.02 -25.82
N GLN A 504 8.56 -10.54 -25.15
CA GLN A 504 9.94 -10.78 -25.49
C GLN A 504 10.27 -12.28 -25.33
N PHE A 505 11.01 -12.80 -26.30
CA PHE A 505 11.41 -14.20 -26.38
C PHE A 505 12.93 -14.26 -26.54
N ASP A 506 13.59 -15.13 -25.78
CA ASP A 506 15.02 -15.33 -25.92
C ASP A 506 15.31 -16.42 -26.95
N ALA A 507 15.72 -16.02 -28.15
CA ALA A 507 16.16 -16.93 -29.20
C ALA A 507 17.35 -17.83 -28.79
N ALA A 508 18.20 -17.36 -27.86
CA ALA A 508 19.39 -18.08 -27.41
C ALA A 508 19.08 -19.17 -26.36
N THR A 509 17.98 -19.07 -25.61
CA THR A 509 17.51 -20.13 -24.68
C THR A 509 16.24 -20.84 -25.14
N LEU A 510 15.51 -20.30 -26.12
CA LEU A 510 14.13 -20.63 -26.51
C LEU A 510 13.11 -20.51 -25.37
N GLN A 511 13.40 -19.68 -24.37
CA GLN A 511 12.50 -19.43 -23.26
C GLN A 511 11.77 -18.09 -23.46
N PRO A 512 10.47 -18.02 -23.19
CA PRO A 512 9.78 -16.74 -23.06
C PRO A 512 10.35 -15.98 -21.87
N THR A 513 10.71 -14.70 -22.04
CA THR A 513 11.11 -13.86 -20.91
C THR A 513 9.91 -13.21 -20.23
N TYR A 514 8.72 -13.34 -20.83
CA TYR A 514 7.42 -12.78 -20.42
C TYR A 514 7.40 -11.25 -20.24
N ARG A 515 8.49 -10.55 -20.59
CA ARG A 515 8.56 -9.08 -20.57
C ARG A 515 7.75 -8.51 -21.73
N LEU A 516 6.83 -7.59 -21.42
CA LEU A 516 6.03 -6.87 -22.40
C LEU A 516 6.81 -5.69 -23.01
N GLN A 517 6.77 -5.56 -24.33
CA GLN A 517 7.33 -4.43 -25.07
C GLN A 517 6.21 -3.75 -25.85
N LYS A 518 5.82 -2.52 -25.45
CA LYS A 518 4.89 -1.66 -26.21
C LYS A 518 5.61 -1.08 -27.43
N GLY A 519 4.90 -0.89 -28.54
CA GLY A 519 5.38 -0.24 -29.76
C GLY A 519 6.08 -1.18 -30.74
N VAL A 520 6.75 -2.24 -30.25
CA VAL A 520 7.50 -3.19 -31.07
C VAL A 520 6.65 -4.41 -31.44
N PRO A 521 6.41 -4.69 -32.73
CA PRO A 521 5.82 -5.95 -33.17
C PRO A 521 6.81 -7.11 -32.99
N GLY A 522 6.33 -8.24 -32.47
CA GLY A 522 7.17 -9.39 -32.18
C GLY A 522 7.53 -10.18 -33.44
N ARG A 523 8.74 -10.76 -33.46
CA ARG A 523 9.25 -11.58 -34.58
C ARG A 523 8.63 -12.97 -34.63
N SER A 524 8.74 -13.61 -35.78
CA SER A 524 8.27 -14.99 -36.00
C SER A 524 9.38 -16.01 -35.69
N TYR A 525 9.35 -16.61 -34.50
CA TYR A 525 10.43 -17.49 -34.01
C TYR A 525 10.41 -18.94 -34.54
N GLY A 526 9.45 -19.33 -35.37
CA GLY A 526 9.22 -20.73 -35.78
C GLY A 526 10.44 -21.44 -36.38
N LEU A 527 11.13 -20.81 -37.33
CA LEU A 527 12.32 -21.39 -37.97
C LEU A 527 13.54 -21.45 -37.03
N ALA A 528 13.66 -20.50 -36.10
CA ALA A 528 14.69 -20.53 -35.05
C ALA A 528 14.46 -21.65 -34.03
N ILE A 529 13.19 -21.90 -33.66
CA ILE A 529 12.78 -23.04 -32.83
C ILE A 529 13.09 -24.35 -33.56
N ALA A 530 12.65 -24.50 -34.81
CA ALA A 530 12.90 -25.68 -35.63
C ALA A 530 14.40 -26.02 -35.78
N ARG A 531 15.24 -25.01 -36.01
CA ARG A 531 16.71 -25.14 -36.06
C ARG A 531 17.31 -25.78 -34.81
N ARG A 532 16.81 -25.42 -33.63
CA ARG A 532 17.32 -25.94 -32.36
C ARG A 532 16.65 -27.24 -31.89
N LEU A 533 15.44 -27.52 -32.36
CA LEU A 533 14.83 -28.86 -32.25
C LEU A 533 15.51 -29.90 -33.17
N GLY A 534 16.53 -29.51 -33.94
CA GLY A 534 17.33 -30.42 -34.76
C GLY A 534 16.72 -30.73 -36.13
N VAL A 535 15.79 -29.90 -36.62
CA VAL A 535 15.34 -30.00 -38.02
C VAL A 535 16.54 -29.81 -38.94
N ARG A 536 16.62 -30.61 -40.00
CA ARG A 536 17.82 -30.65 -40.86
C ARG A 536 18.11 -29.28 -41.51
N PRO A 537 19.39 -28.87 -41.63
CA PRO A 537 19.76 -27.58 -42.21
C PRO A 537 19.28 -27.34 -43.64
N ASP A 538 19.18 -28.38 -44.47
CA ASP A 538 18.71 -28.29 -45.85
C ASP A 538 17.20 -27.96 -45.92
N VAL A 539 16.38 -28.66 -45.12
CA VAL A 539 14.95 -28.35 -44.98
C VAL A 539 14.72 -26.94 -44.46
N LEU A 540 15.56 -26.47 -43.51
CA LEU A 540 15.48 -25.12 -42.97
C LEU A 540 15.87 -24.05 -43.99
N ALA A 541 16.91 -24.29 -44.80
CA ALA A 541 17.32 -23.38 -45.85
C ALA A 541 16.24 -23.23 -46.94
N GLU A 542 15.58 -24.33 -47.30
CA GLU A 542 14.48 -24.31 -48.26
C GLU A 542 13.20 -23.66 -47.69
N ALA A 543 12.89 -23.88 -46.40
CA ALA A 543 11.81 -23.18 -45.71
C ALA A 543 12.09 -21.67 -45.57
N GLU A 544 13.31 -21.27 -45.19
CA GLU A 544 13.74 -19.87 -45.19
C GLU A 544 13.63 -19.26 -46.60
N ALA A 545 13.97 -20.02 -47.65
CA ALA A 545 13.86 -19.59 -49.04
C ALA A 545 12.42 -19.35 -49.53
N GLN A 546 11.39 -19.91 -48.87
CA GLN A 546 9.99 -19.67 -49.22
C GLN A 546 9.31 -18.54 -48.43
N VAL A 547 9.90 -18.06 -47.32
CA VAL A 547 9.35 -16.89 -46.60
C VAL A 547 9.37 -15.66 -47.51
N PRO A 548 8.28 -14.86 -47.64
CA PRO A 548 8.26 -13.67 -48.47
C PRO A 548 9.40 -12.68 -48.13
N GLU A 549 10.02 -12.07 -49.14
CA GLU A 549 11.16 -11.16 -48.97
C GLU A 549 10.84 -10.00 -48.01
N ALA A 550 9.64 -9.41 -48.16
CA ALA A 550 9.16 -8.35 -47.28
C ALA A 550 9.05 -8.77 -45.80
N GLU A 551 8.71 -10.04 -45.52
CA GLU A 551 8.67 -10.56 -44.15
C GLU A 551 10.07 -10.81 -43.60
N ARG A 552 11.00 -11.34 -44.40
CA ARG A 552 12.41 -11.48 -44.01
C ARG A 552 13.05 -10.14 -43.70
N THR A 553 12.81 -9.12 -44.53
CA THR A 553 13.33 -7.77 -44.29
C THR A 553 12.76 -7.18 -43.00
N LEU A 554 11.46 -7.35 -42.74
CA LEU A 554 10.83 -6.91 -41.50
C LEU A 554 11.41 -7.63 -40.27
N ASP A 555 11.49 -8.96 -40.29
CA ASP A 555 12.04 -9.74 -39.16
C ASP A 555 13.55 -9.46 -38.94
N ALA A 556 14.30 -9.06 -39.96
CA ALA A 556 15.69 -8.62 -39.84
C ALA A 556 15.83 -7.21 -39.23
N LEU A 557 14.95 -6.28 -39.59
CA LEU A 557 14.89 -4.94 -38.97
C LEU A 557 14.47 -5.04 -37.50
N LEU A 558 13.44 -5.85 -37.20
CA LEU A 558 13.01 -6.11 -35.84
C LEU A 558 14.13 -6.74 -34.99
N ALA A 559 14.96 -7.62 -35.57
CA ALA A 559 16.13 -8.17 -34.87
C ALA A 559 17.12 -7.08 -34.42
N GLN A 560 17.36 -6.07 -35.26
CA GLN A 560 18.25 -4.94 -34.93
C GLN A 560 17.63 -4.02 -33.87
N VAL A 561 16.31 -3.85 -33.87
CA VAL A 561 15.58 -3.10 -32.82
C VAL A 561 15.67 -3.83 -31.49
N GLU A 562 15.29 -5.12 -31.44
CA GLU A 562 15.39 -5.97 -30.24
C GLU A 562 16.81 -5.95 -29.64
N GLN A 563 17.85 -6.00 -30.48
CA GLN A 563 19.24 -5.97 -30.01
C GLN A 563 19.62 -4.59 -29.44
N ARG A 564 19.26 -3.49 -30.11
CA ARG A 564 19.51 -2.13 -29.58
C ARG A 564 18.76 -1.87 -28.29
N GLU A 565 17.52 -2.34 -28.16
CA GLU A 565 16.75 -2.23 -26.92
C GLU A 565 17.38 -3.01 -25.78
N ARG A 566 17.90 -4.22 -26.01
CA ARG A 566 18.66 -4.96 -24.98
C ARG A 566 19.93 -4.22 -24.57
N GLU A 567 20.68 -3.66 -25.53
CA GLU A 567 21.85 -2.83 -25.23
C GLU A 567 21.49 -1.56 -24.44
N GLN A 568 20.33 -0.96 -24.71
CA GLN A 568 19.82 0.19 -23.94
C GLN A 568 19.36 -0.21 -22.54
N GLN A 569 18.59 -1.29 -22.39
CA GLN A 569 18.12 -1.81 -21.10
C GLN A 569 19.30 -2.12 -20.17
N LEU A 570 20.34 -2.79 -20.66
CA LEU A 570 21.55 -3.07 -19.89
C LEU A 570 22.28 -1.78 -19.44
N ARG A 571 22.25 -0.70 -20.25
CA ARG A 571 22.79 0.61 -19.86
C ARG A 571 21.92 1.31 -18.81
N GLU A 572 20.59 1.22 -18.94
CA GLU A 572 19.65 1.81 -17.97
C GLU A 572 19.68 1.08 -16.62
N GLU A 573 19.78 -0.25 -16.62
CA GLU A 573 19.98 -1.06 -15.41
C GLU A 573 21.29 -0.67 -14.71
N ALA A 574 22.41 -0.61 -15.43
CA ALA A 574 23.70 -0.17 -14.88
C ALA A 574 23.67 1.28 -14.35
N LEU A 575 22.96 2.19 -15.02
CA LEU A 575 22.80 3.58 -14.57
C LEU A 575 21.93 3.68 -13.30
N ARG A 576 20.87 2.87 -13.18
CA ARG A 576 20.04 2.78 -11.98
C ARG A 576 20.83 2.26 -10.78
N GLU A 577 21.66 1.24 -10.97
CA GLU A 577 22.56 0.74 -9.92
C GLU A 577 23.53 1.85 -9.45
N GLN A 578 24.13 2.60 -10.38
CA GLN A 578 24.98 3.75 -10.04
C GLN A 578 24.22 4.85 -9.28
N LEU A 579 22.99 5.18 -9.67
CA LEU A 579 22.16 6.16 -8.97
C LEU A 579 21.84 5.70 -7.54
N THR A 580 21.34 4.47 -7.35
CA THR A 580 21.08 3.95 -5.99
C THR A 580 22.33 3.87 -5.12
N TYR A 581 23.50 3.55 -5.70
CA TYR A 581 24.77 3.61 -4.98
C TYR A 581 25.09 5.04 -4.53
N VAL A 582 24.92 6.04 -5.41
CA VAL A 582 25.14 7.46 -5.05
C VAL A 582 24.17 7.92 -3.97
N GLU A 583 22.87 7.60 -4.09
CA GLU A 583 21.82 7.97 -3.12
C GLU A 583 22.09 7.39 -1.72
N GLN A 584 22.50 6.12 -1.65
CA GLN A 584 22.90 5.49 -0.39
C GLN A 584 24.10 6.21 0.24
N ARG A 585 25.12 6.56 -0.58
CA ARG A 585 26.33 7.24 -0.11
C ARG A 585 26.05 8.69 0.31
N THR A 586 25.14 9.41 -0.35
CA THR A 586 24.71 10.74 0.11
C THR A 586 23.94 10.66 1.42
N ALA A 587 23.02 9.70 1.57
CA ALA A 587 22.27 9.50 2.83
C ALA A 587 23.20 9.12 4.00
N GLU A 588 24.22 8.29 3.77
CA GLU A 588 25.28 8.00 4.75
C GLU A 588 26.02 9.27 5.18
N LEU A 589 26.44 10.11 4.23
CA LEU A 589 27.18 11.35 4.49
C LEU A 589 26.31 12.40 5.21
N GLU A 590 25.03 12.52 4.87
CA GLU A 590 24.08 13.38 5.57
C GLU A 590 23.85 12.92 7.01
N ALA A 591 23.67 11.62 7.23
CA ALA A 591 23.53 11.05 8.57
C ALA A 591 24.80 11.26 9.42
N GLN A 592 25.98 11.15 8.83
CA GLN A 592 27.25 11.50 9.48
C GLN A 592 27.33 13.00 9.80
N GLY A 593 26.98 13.87 8.86
CA GLY A 593 26.96 15.32 9.04
C GLY A 593 25.98 15.80 10.11
N ALA A 594 24.81 15.16 10.22
CA ALA A 594 23.85 15.41 11.28
C ALA A 594 24.41 15.05 12.67
N ARG A 595 25.01 13.85 12.80
CA ARG A 595 25.69 13.40 14.03
C ARG A 595 26.86 14.30 14.43
N GLN A 596 27.61 14.80 13.44
CA GLN A 596 28.71 15.75 13.66
C GLN A 596 28.17 17.06 14.27
N LYS A 597 27.16 17.68 13.62
CA LYS A 597 26.52 18.92 14.10
C LYS A 597 25.91 18.78 15.50
N GLU A 598 25.35 17.62 15.83
CA GLU A 598 24.81 17.35 17.17
C GLU A 598 25.91 17.26 18.24
N ARG A 599 27.01 16.56 17.94
CA ARG A 599 28.20 16.53 18.82
C ARG A 599 28.80 17.91 19.05
N ASP A 600 28.90 18.72 18.00
CA ASP A 600 29.48 20.08 18.08
C ASP A 600 28.60 21.02 18.92
N LYS A 601 27.27 20.90 18.82
CA LYS A 601 26.33 21.61 19.71
C LYS A 601 26.53 21.21 21.18
N VAL A 602 26.57 19.90 21.48
CA VAL A 602 26.76 19.40 22.85
C VAL A 602 28.11 19.84 23.43
N LEU A 603 29.18 19.90 22.62
CA LEU A 603 30.47 20.44 23.04
C LEU A 603 30.38 21.93 23.37
N THR A 604 29.78 22.72 22.48
CA THR A 604 29.63 24.18 22.65
C THR A 604 28.79 24.52 23.90
N GLU A 605 27.73 23.74 24.18
CA GLU A 605 26.91 23.90 25.38
C GLU A 605 27.68 23.54 26.66
N ARG A 606 28.52 22.49 26.62
CA ARG A 606 29.39 22.10 27.74
C ARG A 606 30.46 23.16 28.03
N GLU A 607 31.11 23.71 27.00
CA GLU A 607 32.09 24.79 27.16
C GLU A 607 31.45 26.04 27.78
N ARG A 608 30.30 26.50 27.23
CA ARG A 608 29.52 27.61 27.79
C ARG A 608 28.97 27.33 29.18
N GLY A 609 28.75 26.07 29.54
CA GLY A 609 28.40 25.65 30.91
C GLY A 609 29.59 25.80 31.85
N ALA A 610 30.72 25.19 31.50
CA ALA A 610 31.95 25.22 32.27
C ALA A 610 32.48 26.64 32.50
N GLU A 611 32.45 27.50 31.47
CA GLU A 611 32.88 28.90 31.59
C GLU A 611 32.00 29.68 32.57
N ARG A 612 30.66 29.51 32.50
CA ARG A 612 29.74 30.14 33.45
C ARG A 612 29.98 29.67 34.89
N SER A 613 30.17 28.36 35.09
CA SER A 613 30.50 27.81 36.41
C SER A 613 31.83 28.34 36.95
N ALA A 614 32.87 28.43 36.11
CA ALA A 614 34.18 28.96 36.50
C ALA A 614 34.11 30.45 36.86
N ARG A 615 33.37 31.26 36.08
CA ARG A 615 33.14 32.69 36.40
C ARG A 615 32.42 32.87 37.73
N GLU A 616 31.38 32.09 38.01
CA GLU A 616 30.62 32.18 39.26
C GLU A 616 31.45 31.72 40.47
N GLN A 617 32.23 30.64 40.35
CA GLN A 617 33.16 30.21 41.40
C GLN A 617 34.23 31.27 41.70
N ALA A 618 34.82 31.87 40.66
CA ALA A 618 35.78 32.97 40.82
C ALA A 618 35.16 34.19 41.51
N ARG A 619 33.90 34.52 41.18
CA ARG A 619 33.15 35.62 41.81
C ARG A 619 32.88 35.35 43.29
N GLN A 620 32.46 34.14 43.64
CA GLN A 620 32.21 33.74 45.03
C GLN A 620 33.49 33.73 45.86
N PHE A 621 34.60 33.21 45.30
CA PHE A 621 35.91 33.23 45.95
C PHE A 621 36.38 34.67 46.26
N LEU A 622 36.22 35.60 45.31
CA LEU A 622 36.55 37.02 45.50
C LEU A 622 35.68 37.70 46.57
N LEU A 623 34.39 37.33 46.68
CA LEU A 623 33.50 37.83 47.73
C LEU A 623 33.90 37.30 49.11
N GLN A 624 34.21 36.00 49.22
CA GLN A 624 34.67 35.39 50.47
C GLN A 624 36.00 35.99 50.93
N ALA A 625 36.99 36.11 50.03
CA ALA A 625 38.26 36.75 50.35
C ALA A 625 38.07 38.20 50.83
N ARG A 626 37.13 38.95 50.25
CA ARG A 626 36.79 40.30 50.72
C ARG A 626 36.19 40.28 52.12
N GLU A 627 35.24 39.39 52.42
CA GLU A 627 34.67 39.27 53.77
C GLU A 627 35.71 38.88 54.83
N GLU A 628 36.59 37.92 54.52
CA GLU A 628 37.66 37.52 55.44
C GLU A 628 38.60 38.68 55.76
N VAL A 629 38.97 39.46 54.74
CA VAL A 629 39.82 40.63 54.91
C VAL A 629 39.10 41.77 55.64
N GLU A 630 37.81 42.02 55.38
CA GLU A 630 37.02 42.99 56.15
C GLU A 630 36.88 42.56 57.63
N ARG A 631 36.74 41.27 57.92
CA ARG A 631 36.78 40.71 59.29
C ARG A 631 38.16 40.84 59.93
N ALA A 632 39.25 40.62 59.19
CA ALA A 632 40.61 40.82 59.68
C ALA A 632 40.87 42.29 60.03
N ILE A 633 40.47 43.21 59.15
CA ILE A 633 40.50 44.67 59.37
C ILE A 633 39.65 45.06 60.58
N ALA A 634 38.48 44.45 60.78
CA ALA A 634 37.63 44.71 61.95
C ALA A 634 38.32 44.32 63.26
N ARG A 635 39.08 43.22 63.30
CA ARG A 635 39.91 42.83 64.46
C ARG A 635 41.08 43.78 64.69
N VAL A 636 41.76 44.23 63.63
CA VAL A 636 42.87 45.21 63.73
C VAL A 636 42.38 46.58 64.19
N LYS A 637 41.13 46.93 63.89
CA LYS A 637 40.48 48.20 64.27
C LYS A 637 40.39 48.46 65.77
N GLU A 638 40.47 47.42 66.61
CA GLU A 638 40.51 47.55 68.08
C GLU A 638 41.92 47.81 68.62
N ALA A 639 42.97 47.66 67.79
CA ALA A 639 44.37 47.77 68.19
C ALA A 639 45.09 49.01 67.62
N ASP A 640 44.83 49.39 66.36
CA ASP A 640 45.45 50.58 65.74
C ASP A 640 44.56 51.16 64.61
N GLU A 641 44.12 52.42 64.78
CA GLU A 641 43.24 53.10 63.85
C GLU A 641 43.96 53.59 62.57
N ALA A 642 45.29 53.81 62.62
CA ALA A 642 46.07 54.26 61.47
C ALA A 642 46.32 53.08 60.51
N ALA A 643 46.80 51.96 61.04
CA ALA A 643 47.00 50.72 60.26
C ALA A 643 45.67 50.23 59.64
N ALA A 644 44.55 50.37 60.35
CA ALA A 644 43.24 50.01 59.84
C ALA A 644 42.76 50.88 58.65
N ARG A 645 43.19 52.14 58.54
CA ARG A 645 42.86 53.00 57.37
C ARG A 645 43.70 52.64 56.15
N GLU A 646 44.98 52.36 56.33
CA GLU A 646 45.88 51.95 55.24
C GLU A 646 45.51 50.56 54.69
N ALA A 647 45.24 49.60 55.58
CA ALA A 647 44.74 48.28 55.18
C ALA A 647 43.39 48.36 54.43
N ARG A 648 42.46 49.20 54.89
CA ARG A 648 41.20 49.45 54.15
C ARG A 648 41.46 49.98 52.74
N ARG A 649 42.35 50.95 52.60
CA ARG A 649 42.68 51.54 51.29
C ARG A 649 43.31 50.52 50.34
N MET A 650 44.30 49.75 50.80
CA MET A 650 44.91 48.69 49.98
C MET A 650 43.89 47.63 49.54
N VAL A 651 42.90 47.35 50.37
CA VAL A 651 41.83 46.38 50.09
C VAL A 651 40.74 46.96 49.19
N GLU A 652 40.43 48.25 49.31
CA GLU A 652 39.57 48.97 48.35
C GLU A 652 40.24 49.07 46.97
N GLU A 653 41.55 49.29 46.92
CA GLU A 653 42.35 49.28 45.69
C GLU A 653 42.41 47.86 45.09
N ALA A 654 42.70 46.81 45.90
CA ALA A 654 42.71 45.42 45.43
C ALA A 654 41.32 44.91 45.01
N ALA A 655 40.27 45.22 45.77
CA ALA A 655 38.88 44.91 45.40
C ALA A 655 38.42 45.74 44.20
N GLY A 656 38.91 46.98 44.04
CA GLY A 656 38.71 47.80 42.86
C GLY A 656 39.33 47.17 41.61
N VAL A 657 40.56 46.66 41.71
CA VAL A 657 41.25 45.92 40.64
C VAL A 657 40.52 44.61 40.31
N ALA A 658 40.09 43.83 41.32
CA ALA A 658 39.33 42.59 41.10
C ALA A 658 37.94 42.86 40.48
N LYS A 659 37.24 43.88 40.95
CA LYS A 659 35.93 44.30 40.42
C LYS A 659 36.06 44.88 39.01
N ALA A 660 37.17 45.55 38.69
CA ALA A 660 37.52 45.96 37.33
C ALA A 660 37.89 44.77 36.43
N ALA A 661 38.54 43.73 36.97
CA ALA A 661 38.83 42.50 36.22
C ALA A 661 37.55 41.71 35.89
N VAL A 662 36.63 41.56 36.84
CA VAL A 662 35.29 40.98 36.60
C VAL A 662 34.51 41.84 35.62
N LYS A 663 34.48 43.17 35.79
CA LYS A 663 33.82 44.09 34.84
C LYS A 663 34.39 43.97 33.43
N ARG A 664 35.71 43.79 33.26
CA ARG A 664 36.35 43.55 31.95
C ARG A 664 35.99 42.19 31.33
N LEU A 665 35.65 41.18 32.14
CA LEU A 665 35.16 39.86 31.68
C LEU A 665 33.68 39.90 31.29
N ASP A 666 32.88 40.71 31.98
CA ASP A 666 31.48 40.98 31.63
C ASP A 666 31.37 41.90 30.40
N GLU A 667 32.19 42.94 30.32
CA GLU A 667 32.31 43.82 29.14
C GLU A 667 32.78 43.04 27.89
N LYS A 668 33.68 42.06 28.05
CA LYS A 668 34.05 41.15 26.96
C LYS A 668 32.90 40.24 26.50
N ALA A 669 31.97 39.87 27.38
CA ALA A 669 30.81 39.07 27.02
C ALA A 669 29.66 39.91 26.43
N ALA A 670 29.59 41.21 26.77
CA ALA A 670 28.68 42.17 26.14
C ALA A 670 29.17 42.67 24.76
N ALA A 671 30.48 42.61 24.49
CA ALA A 671 31.09 43.11 23.26
C ALA A 671 30.77 42.30 21.99
N ASP A 672 30.20 41.09 22.10
CA ASP A 672 29.67 40.36 20.94
C ASP A 672 28.37 41.00 20.37
N GLY A 673 27.79 41.99 21.06
CA GLY A 673 26.79 42.91 20.51
C GLY A 673 27.40 44.26 20.13
N HIS A 674 27.80 44.44 18.86
CA HIS A 674 28.47 45.67 18.42
C HIS A 674 27.53 46.89 18.38
N ALA A 675 27.89 47.95 19.12
CA ALA A 675 27.35 49.28 18.94
C ALA A 675 27.89 49.93 17.65
N PRO A 676 27.14 50.83 16.97
CA PRO A 676 27.54 51.36 15.67
C PRO A 676 28.72 52.33 15.76
N VAL A 677 29.86 51.93 15.18
CA VAL A 677 31.01 52.79 14.93
C VAL A 677 30.81 53.49 13.58
N SER A 678 30.90 54.81 13.53
CA SER A 678 30.90 55.57 12.29
C SER A 678 32.30 55.63 11.67
N PHE A 679 32.39 55.54 10.35
CA PHE A 679 33.63 55.55 9.59
C PHE A 679 33.61 56.66 8.52
N GLU A 680 34.78 57.13 8.11
CA GLU A 680 34.90 58.15 7.05
C GLU A 680 35.62 57.62 5.79
N PRO A 681 35.23 58.05 4.58
CA PRO A 681 35.96 57.73 3.35
C PRO A 681 37.44 58.15 3.43
N GLY A 682 38.34 57.24 3.10
CA GLY A 682 39.80 57.40 3.19
C GLY A 682 40.41 56.92 4.52
N GLN A 683 39.60 56.50 5.51
CA GLN A 683 40.10 55.96 6.78
C GLN A 683 40.61 54.52 6.61
N ARG A 684 41.76 54.20 7.23
CA ARG A 684 42.30 52.85 7.24
C ARG A 684 41.69 52.02 8.38
N VAL A 685 41.21 50.83 8.05
CA VAL A 685 40.48 49.93 8.95
C VAL A 685 41.01 48.50 8.85
N ARG A 686 40.81 47.71 9.88
CA ARG A 686 41.06 46.27 9.91
C ARG A 686 39.71 45.55 10.02
N MET A 687 39.47 44.61 9.11
CA MET A 687 38.30 43.73 9.16
C MET A 687 38.44 42.70 10.28
N ALA A 688 37.34 42.10 10.73
CA ALA A 688 37.33 41.01 11.70
C ALA A 688 38.23 39.81 11.33
N SER A 689 38.52 39.60 10.04
CA SER A 689 39.50 38.61 9.55
C SER A 689 40.98 38.97 9.79
N GLY A 690 41.27 40.12 10.43
CA GLY A 690 42.62 40.62 10.69
C GLY A 690 43.24 41.42 9.54
N THR A 691 42.65 41.36 8.34
CA THR A 691 43.18 41.98 7.11
C THR A 691 42.98 43.50 7.11
N PRO A 692 44.03 44.31 6.82
CA PRO A 692 43.91 45.76 6.69
C PRO A 692 43.31 46.17 5.33
N GLY A 693 42.52 47.24 5.34
CA GLY A 693 41.93 47.85 4.16
C GLY A 693 41.61 49.33 4.35
N ASP A 694 41.20 50.00 3.28
CA ASP A 694 40.87 51.42 3.30
C ASP A 694 39.36 51.61 3.02
N VAL A 695 38.65 52.38 3.83
CA VAL A 695 37.25 52.75 3.59
C VAL A 695 37.20 53.60 2.31
N LEU A 696 36.40 53.18 1.33
CA LEU A 696 36.19 53.94 0.10
C LEU A 696 34.94 54.82 0.17
N GLU A 697 33.87 54.33 0.80
CA GLU A 697 32.56 54.96 0.81
C GLU A 697 31.71 54.37 1.95
N VAL A 698 30.91 55.21 2.62
CA VAL A 698 29.85 54.76 3.53
C VAL A 698 28.52 55.00 2.83
N ARG A 699 27.73 53.94 2.65
CA ARG A 699 26.47 54.00 1.93
C ARG A 699 25.33 54.47 2.85
N GLY A 700 24.31 55.08 2.26
CA GLY A 700 23.13 55.56 2.99
C GLY A 700 22.24 54.45 3.58
N ASP A 701 22.52 53.18 3.27
CA ASP A 701 21.89 51.99 3.86
C ASP A 701 22.60 51.50 5.15
N GLY A 702 23.66 52.20 5.58
CA GLY A 702 24.44 51.89 6.78
C GLY A 702 25.64 50.97 6.55
N LYS A 703 25.86 50.46 5.34
CA LYS A 703 26.99 49.56 5.04
C LYS A 703 28.24 50.32 4.59
N VAL A 704 29.41 49.78 4.88
CA VAL A 704 30.72 50.39 4.57
C VAL A 704 31.40 49.64 3.42
N VAL A 705 31.89 50.35 2.42
CA VAL A 705 32.68 49.77 1.32
C VAL A 705 34.16 49.91 1.66
N VAL A 706 34.86 48.79 1.83
CA VAL A 706 36.28 48.74 2.18
C VAL A 706 37.09 48.08 1.06
N ARG A 707 38.24 48.66 0.72
CA ARG A 707 39.21 48.10 -0.21
C ARG A 707 40.28 47.32 0.54
N VAL A 708 40.44 46.04 0.22
CA VAL A 708 41.48 45.17 0.79
C VAL A 708 42.35 44.69 -0.36
N GLY A 709 43.56 45.23 -0.46
CA GLY A 709 44.41 45.05 -1.65
C GLY A 709 43.73 45.60 -2.90
N SER A 710 43.47 44.73 -3.88
CA SER A 710 42.74 45.02 -5.12
C SER A 710 41.22 44.86 -5.02
N LEU A 711 40.71 44.14 -4.01
CA LEU A 711 39.30 43.78 -3.87
C LEU A 711 38.51 44.88 -3.14
N LYS A 712 37.24 45.06 -3.50
CA LYS A 712 36.27 45.93 -2.80
C LYS A 712 35.19 45.06 -2.17
N LEU A 713 35.00 45.20 -0.87
CA LEU A 713 34.04 44.43 -0.09
C LEU A 713 33.02 45.39 0.55
N VAL A 714 31.75 45.01 0.54
CA VAL A 714 30.69 45.69 1.29
C VAL A 714 30.54 44.96 2.61
N VAL A 715 30.75 45.67 3.73
CA VAL A 715 30.84 45.08 5.07
C VAL A 715 30.02 45.89 6.08
N GLU A 716 29.51 45.21 7.10
CA GLU A 716 28.76 45.86 8.18
C GLU A 716 29.71 46.65 9.11
N PRO A 717 29.32 47.82 9.63
CA PRO A 717 30.17 48.64 10.50
C PRO A 717 30.77 47.89 11.70
N GLY A 718 29.99 46.97 12.30
CA GLY A 718 30.45 46.15 13.43
C GLY A 718 31.55 45.14 13.09
N SER A 719 31.88 44.93 11.82
CA SER A 719 32.96 44.02 11.39
C SER A 719 34.30 44.74 11.15
N LEU A 720 34.38 46.03 11.47
CA LEU A 720 35.52 46.91 11.21
C LEU A 720 36.09 47.53 12.49
N SER A 721 37.42 47.69 12.51
CA SER A 721 38.16 48.37 13.59
C SER A 721 39.11 49.43 13.02
N PRO A 722 39.19 50.66 13.55
CA PRO A 722 40.09 51.69 13.02
C PRO A 722 41.57 51.33 13.17
N MET A 723 42.39 51.70 12.19
CA MET A 723 43.87 51.64 12.28
C MET A 723 44.47 53.05 12.24
N PRO A 724 45.45 53.39 13.12
CA PRO A 724 46.13 54.68 13.06
C PRO A 724 47.08 54.77 11.84
N GLY A 725 46.85 55.72 10.94
CA GLY A 725 47.86 56.18 9.97
C GLY A 725 47.40 56.39 8.52
N GLY A 726 47.35 57.66 8.10
CA GLY A 726 47.53 58.10 6.71
C GLY A 726 46.29 58.12 5.79
N GLN A 727 45.81 59.32 5.44
CA GLN A 727 44.82 59.53 4.37
C GLN A 727 45.47 59.38 2.98
N GLY A 728 44.73 58.78 2.03
CA GLY A 728 45.13 58.63 0.61
C GLY A 728 44.24 59.43 -0.37
N PRO A 729 44.74 59.84 -1.55
CA PRO A 729 44.17 60.94 -2.34
C PRO A 729 42.92 60.61 -3.20
N ALA A 730 42.24 61.68 -3.63
CA ALA A 730 40.89 61.68 -4.22
C ALA A 730 40.79 61.40 -5.75
N ARG A 731 39.56 61.08 -6.19
CA ARG A 731 39.15 60.69 -7.56
C ARG A 731 39.19 61.82 -8.62
N LYS A 732 39.31 61.42 -9.90
CA LYS A 732 38.74 62.08 -11.08
C LYS A 732 38.04 61.06 -12.01
N LYS A 733 37.12 61.56 -12.84
CA LYS A 733 36.25 60.89 -13.85
C LYS A 733 36.77 61.22 -15.27
N GLU A 734 36.46 60.59 -16.41
CA GLU A 734 35.72 59.38 -16.89
C GLU A 734 36.04 59.25 -18.43
N PRO A 735 35.51 58.30 -19.27
CA PRO A 735 34.61 57.14 -19.03
C PRO A 735 35.10 55.77 -19.62
N MET A 736 34.32 54.69 -19.37
CA MET A 736 34.07 53.47 -20.20
C MET A 736 35.21 52.78 -21.02
N VAL A 737 35.43 51.45 -20.98
CA VAL A 737 34.98 50.32 -20.12
C VAL A 737 36.20 49.39 -20.02
N ASP A 738 36.61 48.98 -18.81
CA ASP A 738 37.73 48.06 -18.60
C ASP A 738 37.22 46.68 -18.17
N VAL A 739 37.63 45.64 -18.89
CA VAL A 739 37.12 44.27 -18.75
C VAL A 739 37.89 43.54 -17.65
N SER A 740 37.52 43.83 -16.41
CA SER A 740 37.86 43.04 -15.22
C SER A 740 36.73 43.18 -14.20
N THR A 741 36.29 42.15 -13.48
CA THR A 741 36.97 40.91 -13.06
C THR A 741 36.05 39.70 -13.16
N LEU A 742 36.56 38.59 -13.69
CA LEU A 742 35.82 37.35 -13.88
C LEU A 742 36.11 36.35 -12.75
N GLU A 743 35.08 36.00 -11.97
CA GLU A 743 35.08 34.85 -11.06
C GLU A 743 33.83 33.98 -11.32
N HIS A 744 33.82 33.32 -12.48
CA HIS A 744 33.09 32.07 -12.70
C HIS A 744 34.05 31.14 -13.46
N ASN A 745 34.45 30.03 -12.83
CA ASN A 745 35.57 29.22 -13.30
C ASN A 745 35.16 28.20 -14.37
N TYR A 746 35.22 28.60 -15.63
CA TYR A 746 35.18 27.70 -16.78
C TYR A 746 36.61 27.23 -17.11
N GLU A 747 37.10 26.27 -16.33
CA GLU A 747 38.41 25.63 -16.54
C GLU A 747 38.24 24.15 -16.92
N LEU A 748 38.92 23.74 -18.00
CA LEU A 748 39.05 22.35 -18.46
C LEU A 748 40.49 21.89 -18.25
N ASP A 749 40.70 20.84 -17.43
CA ASP A 749 42.02 20.24 -17.24
C ASP A 749 42.18 18.98 -18.10
N LEU A 750 43.22 18.97 -18.92
CA LEU A 750 43.57 17.91 -19.87
C LEU A 750 44.90 17.23 -19.51
N ARG A 751 45.49 17.56 -18.37
CA ARG A 751 46.77 16.98 -17.93
C ARG A 751 46.61 15.49 -17.63
N GLY A 752 47.34 14.67 -18.37
CA GLY A 752 47.33 13.21 -18.22
C GLY A 752 46.49 12.45 -19.26
N LEU A 753 45.70 13.16 -20.07
CA LEU A 753 44.97 12.57 -21.20
C LEU A 753 45.88 12.34 -22.41
N SER A 754 45.54 11.37 -23.25
CA SER A 754 46.15 11.22 -24.57
C SER A 754 45.69 12.34 -25.52
N GLY A 755 46.42 12.52 -26.63
CA GLY A 755 46.16 13.61 -27.57
C GLY A 755 44.78 13.57 -28.25
N ASP A 756 44.23 12.37 -28.45
CA ASP A 756 42.94 12.17 -29.12
C ASP A 756 41.76 12.22 -28.13
N GLU A 757 41.95 11.78 -26.87
CA GLU A 757 40.99 12.00 -25.78
C GLU A 757 40.84 13.49 -25.45
N ALA A 758 41.96 14.21 -25.40
CA ALA A 758 41.97 15.65 -25.18
C ALA A 758 41.26 16.43 -26.32
N GLU A 759 41.36 15.96 -27.57
CA GLU A 759 40.68 16.58 -28.71
C GLU A 759 39.14 16.50 -28.55
N HIS A 760 38.61 15.33 -28.16
CA HIS A 760 37.17 15.18 -27.87
C HIS A 760 36.71 16.01 -26.66
N ALA A 761 37.50 16.03 -25.58
CA ALA A 761 37.17 16.79 -24.37
C ALA A 761 37.10 18.30 -24.62
N VAL A 762 37.97 18.85 -25.49
CA VAL A 762 37.94 20.27 -25.88
C VAL A 762 36.70 20.61 -26.69
N VAL A 763 36.31 19.77 -27.66
CA VAL A 763 35.10 20.01 -28.48
C VAL A 763 33.85 20.04 -27.60
N ALA A 764 33.67 19.04 -26.73
CA ALA A 764 32.54 18.96 -25.82
C ALA A 764 32.49 20.15 -24.82
N ALA A 765 33.64 20.63 -24.37
CA ALA A 765 33.72 21.80 -23.50
C ALA A 765 33.44 23.12 -24.24
N ILE A 766 33.81 23.23 -25.52
CA ILE A 766 33.42 24.36 -26.39
C ILE A 766 31.89 24.34 -26.59
N ASP A 767 31.30 23.19 -26.89
CA ASP A 767 29.84 23.05 -27.05
C ASP A 767 29.11 23.53 -25.77
N ALA A 768 29.54 23.04 -24.61
CA ALA A 768 28.98 23.43 -23.32
C ALA A 768 29.20 24.92 -22.99
N ALA A 769 30.37 25.48 -23.27
CA ALA A 769 30.68 26.89 -23.00
C ALA A 769 29.85 27.83 -23.88
N VAL A 770 29.71 27.54 -25.17
CA VAL A 770 28.87 28.34 -26.09
C VAL A 770 27.39 28.21 -25.73
N LEU A 771 26.91 27.01 -25.40
CA LEU A 771 25.50 26.80 -25.03
C LEU A 771 25.15 27.43 -23.67
N ALA A 772 26.13 27.63 -22.80
CA ALA A 772 26.00 28.39 -21.56
C ALA A 772 26.33 29.90 -21.72
N GLU A 773 26.42 30.42 -22.95
CA GLU A 773 26.73 31.83 -23.27
C GLU A 773 28.00 32.37 -22.59
N GLN A 774 29.03 31.52 -22.43
CA GLN A 774 30.26 31.92 -21.75
C GLN A 774 31.16 32.77 -22.65
N PRO A 775 31.75 33.87 -22.13
CA PRO A 775 32.62 34.73 -22.92
C PRO A 775 33.97 34.07 -23.26
N TYR A 776 34.42 33.09 -22.46
CA TYR A 776 35.66 32.36 -22.71
C TYR A 776 35.69 31.00 -21.98
N LEU A 777 36.61 30.13 -22.40
CA LEU A 777 36.96 28.85 -21.76
C LEU A 777 38.48 28.80 -21.53
N ARG A 778 38.92 28.39 -20.34
CA ARG A 778 40.34 28.18 -20.00
C ARG A 778 40.69 26.70 -20.08
N VAL A 779 41.70 26.36 -20.89
CA VAL A 779 42.10 24.97 -21.16
C VAL A 779 43.52 24.72 -20.66
N ILE A 780 43.65 23.93 -19.60
CA ILE A 780 44.91 23.56 -18.95
C ILE A 780 45.43 22.26 -19.57
N HIS A 781 46.44 22.35 -20.44
CA HIS A 781 47.07 21.19 -21.07
C HIS A 781 48.50 20.91 -20.56
N GLY A 782 49.04 21.79 -19.71
CA GLY A 782 50.40 21.68 -19.17
C GLY A 782 51.51 22.00 -20.19
N LYS A 783 52.75 21.98 -19.70
CA LYS A 783 53.98 22.34 -20.45
C LYS A 783 54.84 21.11 -20.84
N GLY A 784 54.20 19.95 -21.03
CA GLY A 784 54.88 18.69 -21.34
C GLY A 784 55.41 18.62 -22.79
N THR A 785 55.31 17.46 -23.42
CA THR A 785 55.79 17.20 -24.80
C THR A 785 55.15 18.03 -25.91
N GLY A 786 54.18 18.90 -25.60
CA GLY A 786 53.51 19.78 -26.56
C GLY A 786 52.37 19.14 -27.34
N ALA A 787 52.25 17.81 -27.37
CA ALA A 787 51.26 17.09 -28.17
C ALA A 787 49.80 17.52 -27.86
N VAL A 788 49.41 17.58 -26.59
CA VAL A 788 48.06 18.02 -26.18
C VAL A 788 47.83 19.51 -26.50
N ARG A 789 48.85 20.36 -26.32
CA ARG A 789 48.79 21.79 -26.68
C ARG A 789 48.51 21.99 -28.18
N GLU A 790 49.19 21.25 -29.05
CA GLU A 790 49.00 21.33 -30.49
C GLU A 790 47.62 20.84 -30.93
N ARG A 791 47.07 19.84 -30.24
CA ARG A 791 45.69 19.37 -30.45
C ARG A 791 44.67 20.44 -30.06
N VAL A 792 44.76 21.00 -28.85
CA VAL A 792 43.92 22.12 -28.38
C VAL A 792 43.95 23.29 -29.36
N GLN A 793 45.14 23.72 -29.82
CA GLN A 793 45.27 24.83 -30.77
C GLN A 793 44.75 24.50 -32.18
N ARG A 794 44.74 23.22 -32.60
CA ARG A 794 44.16 22.80 -33.86
C ARG A 794 42.64 22.86 -33.83
N VAL A 795 42.03 22.34 -32.76
CA VAL A 795 40.57 22.44 -32.52
C VAL A 795 40.13 23.90 -32.49
N ALA A 796 40.82 24.73 -31.69
CA ALA A 796 40.55 26.17 -31.57
C ALA A 796 40.69 26.97 -32.88
N LYS A 797 41.45 26.47 -33.86
CA LYS A 797 41.57 27.07 -35.21
C LYS A 797 40.55 26.52 -36.21
N GLY A 798 40.02 25.32 -35.97
CA GLY A 798 39.02 24.68 -36.82
C GLY A 798 37.59 25.07 -36.48
N ASP A 799 37.32 25.39 -35.22
CA ASP A 799 35.98 25.75 -34.74
C ASP A 799 35.67 27.23 -34.97
N ARG A 800 34.63 27.51 -35.77
CA ARG A 800 34.19 28.88 -36.11
C ARG A 800 33.59 29.66 -34.94
N ARG A 801 33.30 29.00 -33.81
CA ARG A 801 32.71 29.64 -32.62
C ARG A 801 33.77 30.31 -31.73
N VAL A 802 35.02 29.86 -31.81
CA VAL A 802 36.17 30.49 -31.16
C VAL A 802 36.59 31.71 -31.98
N GLN A 803 36.40 32.91 -31.45
CA GLN A 803 36.81 34.16 -32.12
C GLN A 803 38.31 34.42 -31.96
N ALA A 804 38.86 34.15 -30.78
CA ALA A 804 40.28 34.31 -30.50
C ALA A 804 40.78 33.18 -29.59
N HIS A 805 42.07 32.86 -29.70
CA HIS A 805 42.75 31.96 -28.78
C HIS A 805 44.16 32.46 -28.48
N ALA A 806 44.53 32.48 -27.20
CA ALA A 806 45.83 32.96 -26.73
C ALA A 806 46.35 32.10 -25.57
N PHE A 807 47.66 32.13 -25.32
CA PHE A 807 48.20 31.59 -24.08
C PHE A 807 47.82 32.49 -22.90
N ALA A 808 47.57 31.89 -21.74
CA ALA A 808 47.31 32.66 -20.52
C ALA A 808 48.53 33.54 -20.15
N PRO A 809 48.32 34.67 -19.45
CA PRO A 809 49.41 35.48 -18.89
C PRO A 809 50.40 34.67 -18.04
N ALA A 810 51.63 35.16 -17.91
CA ALA A 810 52.72 34.45 -17.24
C ALA A 810 52.42 34.10 -15.75
N ASN A 811 51.62 34.95 -15.08
CA ASN A 811 51.12 34.75 -13.71
C ASN A 811 49.89 33.82 -13.61
N GLN A 812 49.37 33.29 -14.72
CA GLN A 812 48.18 32.42 -14.78
C GLN A 812 48.43 31.10 -15.54
N GLY A 813 49.68 30.65 -15.61
CA GLY A 813 50.07 29.37 -16.23
C GLY A 813 50.90 29.50 -17.50
N GLY A 814 50.88 30.66 -18.16
CA GLY A 814 51.67 30.90 -19.38
C GLY A 814 51.34 29.93 -20.51
N THR A 815 52.38 29.48 -21.22
CA THR A 815 52.31 28.51 -22.33
C THR A 815 51.79 27.11 -21.98
N GLY A 816 51.37 26.85 -20.74
CA GLY A 816 50.73 25.62 -20.30
C GLY A 816 49.20 25.68 -20.24
N VAL A 817 48.61 26.85 -20.52
CA VAL A 817 47.17 27.11 -20.51
C VAL A 817 46.82 27.92 -21.75
N THR A 818 45.78 27.50 -22.48
CA THR A 818 45.22 28.24 -23.61
C THR A 818 43.84 28.79 -23.21
N ILE A 819 43.59 30.07 -23.47
CA ILE A 819 42.29 30.72 -23.30
C ILE A 819 41.64 30.77 -24.68
N LEU A 820 40.38 30.33 -24.77
CA LEU A 820 39.53 30.41 -25.96
C LEU A 820 38.45 31.45 -25.69
N GLU A 821 38.32 32.47 -26.52
CA GLU A 821 37.30 33.51 -26.42
C GLU A 821 36.19 33.24 -27.44
N PHE A 822 34.93 33.35 -27.01
CA PHE A 822 33.76 33.13 -27.85
C PHE A 822 33.09 34.45 -28.20
N GLY A 823 32.41 34.48 -29.34
CA GLY A 823 31.60 35.63 -29.74
C GLY A 823 30.27 35.65 -29.02
N SER A 824 29.92 36.79 -28.42
CA SER A 824 28.55 37.18 -28.08
C SER A 824 27.73 37.47 -29.32
#